data_AF-A0A395N1Z4-F1
#
_entry.id   AF-A0A395N1Z4-F1
#
_cell.length_a   1.000
_cell.length_b   1.000
_cell.length_c   1.000
_cell.angle_alpha   90.00
_cell.angle_beta   90.00
_cell.angle_gamma   90.00
#
_symmetry.space_group_name_H-M   'P 1'
#
loop_
_entity.id
_entity.type
_entity.pdbx_description
1 polymer ?
#
loop_
_entity_poly.entity_id
_entity_poly.type
_entity_poly.pdbx_seq_one_letter_code
_entity_poly.pdbx_strand_id
1 'polypeptide(L)'
;MKRRSSGSSDDGDESSLESDIPDSDPRLRTRTSPARIRRPSSLNWKPTNDHNGRNNQTREDIQTATTLKPTSLAAPSTPDMALARTPTQSPSPNRRTSRPRFSIIVLLVSALGIALLMGILRSLVTSQQDPKGCRMSYMRPSYVRYTEFDTEHTRFATKYSLYLYREQGIEPADKLLGIPVLFIPGNAGSYKQVRPIAAEAANYFHNNLQHDHGALDAGVRSLDFFTVDFNEDITAFHGQTLLDQAEYLNEAVRYILSLYSDPQRVAREDKLPDPTSVIVLGHSMGGVVARAMLVQPNYQTNSINTIITMSAPHARPPVTFDGQIVQIYDEINDYWRQAYSQKWANNNPLWHVTLVSIAGGGLDTIVPSDYASLESLVPPTHGFTVFSTGIPTVWTSMDHQAILWCDQFRKVITKTLYDIVDVHRASQTKPRAERMKTFKKRFLTGMEPTMEKDLALKEATTLLTLSDDSESILPAGQRLVLRQTGKQSKPQAHLLPIPPQVSPESRRFTVLTDAALDDAGENGKVEVLFCSVYPFQSGQATSLYPFQIDLSGDGSGSTRLACKNAASDRILLPASTSSSRYPFYLDREREIIPFSYLQYDLGQLSDHQFVAIVEKPAPNSPSFLVAEFSDQSTYSRKETAGLMKLLFSGLSVELPPGRPMSVEVNIPSLQSALLAYKLEIVNPQCQADETLFSPLVRQYLDQPYESKYFVNATSADISLHGVAPYLPPTLGDAEKGLTFQFWTDPSCDSNLLITIKPDFWGSLGKLYMRYRTVFAAFPMLTVALVLRKQFRVYDSSGVFISFSQSLDLCLRQSIPLLLVSLTLLSVSLEGVPASWLSRFLNQAHTDPLSVDFHRHDMLIGTDDPFFWFLVPLIGVVCVGVCAVVHYMTKALTHILGLVYWAVTSLALSGSTEDERIVGSPAFVPSTPKRRMITTAILLFLVWTFIPYQFAYLVACLVQLFTVIRALRINITAPSDANSNYYHYAHSILLLMLWILPINLPILAVWIRNLAVHWLTPFSSHHNVLSIMPFILLVENLTTGKMVPRVSRVLGYVTSLLLFATALYAAMYGISHAYMLHYLVNIIAAWLVVLHSTNDPFSLSGLGAIFDSSTDEDRKKTKASI
;
A
#
# COMPACT_ATOMS: atom_id res chain seq x y z
N MET A 1 -36.09 -62.17 4.61
CA MET A 1 -36.91 -62.81 5.67
C MET A 1 -36.89 -61.94 6.93
N LYS A 2 -37.74 -62.25 7.93
CA LYS A 2 -37.70 -61.74 9.32
C LYS A 2 -36.35 -62.16 9.99
N ARG A 3 -35.78 -61.53 11.03
CA ARG A 3 -36.27 -60.49 11.99
C ARG A 3 -35.11 -59.91 12.87
N ARG A 4 -35.21 -58.63 13.27
CA ARG A 4 -34.82 -58.04 14.60
C ARG A 4 -33.33 -57.98 15.04
N SER A 5 -32.91 -57.07 15.95
CA SER A 5 -33.62 -55.98 16.67
C SER A 5 -32.70 -54.90 17.32
N SER A 6 -33.19 -53.64 17.32
CA SER A 6 -33.13 -52.56 18.36
C SER A 6 -31.79 -52.10 18.99
N GLY A 7 -31.56 -50.80 19.25
CA GLY A 7 -32.34 -49.59 18.88
C GLY A 7 -32.36 -48.47 19.95
N SER A 8 -32.44 -47.20 19.47
CA SER A 8 -32.52 -45.90 20.19
C SER A 8 -31.36 -45.56 21.15
N SER A 9 -31.05 -44.32 21.53
CA SER A 9 -31.74 -43.00 21.40
C SER A 9 -30.68 -41.85 21.55
N ASP A 10 -30.87 -40.54 21.31
CA ASP A 10 -31.97 -39.63 20.85
C ASP A 10 -31.37 -38.44 20.01
N ASP A 11 -32.21 -37.83 19.15
CA ASP A 11 -32.43 -36.43 18.65
C ASP A 11 -31.46 -35.26 19.01
N GLY A 12 -31.41 -34.09 18.31
CA GLY A 12 -32.14 -33.41 17.20
C GLY A 12 -31.77 -31.89 17.23
N ASP A 13 -31.94 -30.94 16.29
CA ASP A 13 -32.49 -30.80 14.91
C ASP A 13 -31.50 -29.86 14.11
N GLU A 14 -31.62 -29.29 12.89
CA GLU A 14 -32.69 -28.86 11.93
C GLU A 14 -33.54 -27.62 12.35
N SER A 15 -34.09 -26.76 11.46
CA SER A 15 -34.25 -26.78 9.97
C SER A 15 -34.15 -25.38 9.29
N SER A 16 -34.24 -25.33 7.95
CA SER A 16 -34.30 -24.14 7.07
C SER A 16 -35.70 -23.88 6.48
N LEU A 17 -36.01 -22.67 5.96
CA LEU A 17 -37.08 -22.45 4.96
C LEU A 17 -36.97 -21.10 4.19
N GLU A 18 -37.76 -20.93 3.13
CA GLU A 18 -37.57 -19.94 2.05
C GLU A 18 -38.78 -18.97 1.85
N SER A 19 -38.99 -18.42 0.64
CA SER A 19 -39.79 -17.19 0.35
C SER A 19 -41.31 -17.32 0.22
N ASP A 20 -42.03 -16.19 0.25
CA ASP A 20 -42.83 -15.65 -0.90
C ASP A 20 -43.57 -14.32 -0.60
N ILE A 21 -44.15 -13.68 -1.64
CA ILE A 21 -44.76 -12.32 -1.65
C ILE A 21 -46.09 -12.34 -2.45
N PRO A 22 -47.14 -11.56 -2.07
CA PRO A 22 -47.72 -10.58 -3.01
C PRO A 22 -48.29 -9.27 -2.37
N ASP A 23 -48.61 -8.28 -3.22
CA ASP A 23 -48.98 -6.88 -2.89
C ASP A 23 -50.44 -6.60 -2.44
N SER A 24 -50.68 -5.44 -1.77
CA SER A 24 -51.48 -4.30 -2.33
C SER A 24 -51.72 -3.10 -1.36
N ASP A 25 -51.78 -1.88 -1.95
CA ASP A 25 -52.16 -0.55 -1.36
C ASP A 25 -53.74 -0.43 -1.35
N PRO A 26 -54.48 0.58 -0.74
CA PRO A 26 -54.05 1.97 -0.54
C PRO A 26 -54.64 2.90 0.58
N ARG A 27 -53.93 4.04 0.78
CA ARG A 27 -54.43 5.43 1.07
C ARG A 27 -55.07 5.86 2.44
N LEU A 28 -54.48 6.95 2.97
CA LEU A 28 -55.09 8.21 3.50
C LEU A 28 -55.57 8.39 4.98
N ARG A 29 -55.29 9.63 5.47
CA ARG A 29 -55.98 10.48 6.49
C ARG A 29 -55.64 10.45 8.01
N THR A 30 -54.80 11.42 8.39
CA THR A 30 -55.03 12.49 9.41
C THR A 30 -55.56 12.19 10.84
N ARG A 31 -54.66 12.43 11.81
CA ARG A 31 -54.76 13.42 12.92
C ARG A 31 -55.77 13.22 14.09
N THR A 32 -55.27 13.58 15.28
CA THR A 32 -55.91 13.91 16.57
C THR A 32 -55.90 12.85 17.69
N SER A 33 -55.61 13.33 18.91
CA SER A 33 -55.69 12.64 20.21
C SER A 33 -57.00 13.03 20.91
N PRO A 34 -57.39 12.41 22.05
CA PRO A 34 -57.02 13.07 23.32
C PRO A 34 -56.80 12.18 24.58
N ALA A 35 -56.07 12.79 25.51
CA ALA A 35 -55.67 12.38 26.87
C ALA A 35 -56.75 11.89 27.87
N ARG A 36 -56.29 11.20 28.93
CA ARG A 36 -56.66 11.46 30.35
C ARG A 36 -55.49 11.15 31.30
N ILE A 37 -54.87 12.16 31.94
CA ILE A 37 -55.19 12.82 33.23
C ILE A 37 -54.50 12.17 34.47
N ARG A 38 -53.49 12.87 35.04
CA ARG A 38 -53.63 13.56 36.34
C ARG A 38 -52.56 14.66 36.55
N ARG A 39 -52.90 15.62 37.41
CA ARG A 39 -52.22 16.86 37.88
C ARG A 39 -52.48 16.95 39.41
N PRO A 40 -52.02 17.95 40.20
CA PRO A 40 -51.37 19.24 39.89
C PRO A 40 -49.90 19.25 40.44
N SER A 41 -49.16 20.33 40.77
CA SER A 41 -49.44 21.77 40.96
C SER A 41 -48.22 22.65 40.66
N SER A 42 -48.41 23.98 40.66
CA SER A 42 -47.37 25.00 40.87
C SER A 42 -47.97 26.17 41.68
N LEU A 43 -47.14 26.99 42.37
CA LEU A 43 -47.27 28.46 42.56
C LEU A 43 -46.42 29.02 43.74
N ASN A 44 -45.24 29.59 43.40
CA ASN A 44 -44.87 31.02 43.44
C ASN A 44 -45.16 31.95 44.68
N TRP A 45 -44.30 32.98 44.83
CA TRP A 45 -44.37 34.24 45.62
C TRP A 45 -43.60 34.42 46.98
N LYS A 46 -43.27 35.71 47.23
CA LYS A 46 -42.48 36.38 48.31
C LYS A 46 -43.43 37.05 49.36
N PRO A 47 -43.02 37.93 50.31
CA PRO A 47 -41.69 38.38 50.84
C PRO A 47 -41.50 38.07 52.35
N THR A 48 -40.43 38.43 53.07
CA THR A 48 -40.00 39.74 53.64
C THR A 48 -38.61 39.57 54.35
N ASN A 49 -37.84 40.53 54.90
CA ASN A 49 -37.70 42.01 54.80
C ASN A 49 -36.31 42.46 55.36
N ASP A 50 -35.96 43.76 55.17
CA ASP A 50 -35.16 44.68 56.04
C ASP A 50 -33.73 44.33 56.55
N HIS A 51 -32.76 45.26 56.67
CA HIS A 51 -32.77 46.72 56.44
C HIS A 51 -31.37 47.30 56.12
N ASN A 52 -31.32 48.38 55.32
CA ASN A 52 -30.27 49.42 55.16
C ASN A 52 -28.77 49.09 54.86
N GLY A 53 -28.10 49.79 53.94
CA GLY A 53 -28.60 50.75 52.93
C GLY A 53 -27.55 51.67 52.26
N ARG A 54 -27.95 52.26 51.11
CA ARG A 54 -27.33 53.35 50.30
C ARG A 54 -25.96 53.05 49.63
N ASN A 55 -25.81 53.11 48.29
CA ASN A 55 -25.91 54.24 47.32
C ASN A 55 -24.70 55.21 47.39
N ASN A 56 -24.11 55.82 46.34
CA ASN A 56 -24.24 55.84 44.85
C ASN A 56 -22.96 56.57 44.29
N GLN A 57 -22.59 56.72 42.99
CA GLN A 57 -23.21 56.40 41.68
C GLN A 57 -22.20 56.33 40.50
N THR A 58 -22.65 55.76 39.36
CA THR A 58 -22.32 55.98 37.92
C THR A 58 -21.06 56.73 37.38
N ARG A 59 -20.44 56.05 36.40
CA ARG A 59 -19.98 56.48 35.03
C ARG A 59 -18.69 57.31 34.81
N GLU A 60 -17.89 56.74 33.90
CA GLU A 60 -17.18 57.32 32.73
C GLU A 60 -15.81 58.04 32.84
N ASP A 61 -14.88 57.50 32.04
CA ASP A 61 -14.00 58.15 31.06
C ASP A 61 -12.61 58.75 31.37
N ILE A 62 -11.64 58.18 30.61
CA ILE A 62 -10.63 58.87 29.76
C ILE A 62 -9.27 59.32 30.35
N GLN A 63 -8.23 58.55 29.93
CA GLN A 63 -6.89 58.95 29.46
C GLN A 63 -5.78 59.52 30.41
N THR A 64 -4.59 58.91 30.26
CA THR A 64 -3.23 59.53 30.22
C THR A 64 -2.60 60.16 31.49
N ALA A 65 -1.27 60.21 31.67
CA ALA A 65 -0.14 59.44 31.10
C ALA A 65 1.20 59.71 31.84
N THR A 66 2.17 58.78 31.74
CA THR A 66 3.62 58.94 32.05
C THR A 66 3.99 59.30 33.52
N THR A 67 5.23 59.23 34.04
CA THR A 67 6.63 59.05 33.53
C THR A 67 7.39 58.04 34.47
N LEU A 68 8.70 57.68 34.42
CA LEU A 68 9.85 57.92 33.51
C LEU A 68 10.83 56.68 33.51
N LYS A 69 12.11 56.87 33.90
CA LYS A 69 13.31 55.95 33.96
C LYS A 69 14.45 56.70 34.73
N PRO A 70 15.61 56.14 35.18
CA PRO A 70 16.61 55.30 34.46
C PRO A 70 17.08 54.02 35.24
N THR A 71 17.91 53.04 34.78
CA THR A 71 19.20 52.96 34.03
C THR A 71 20.42 53.35 34.91
N SER A 72 21.56 52.64 35.07
CA SER A 72 22.50 51.85 34.21
C SER A 72 23.36 50.86 35.08
N LEU A 73 23.75 49.63 34.66
CA LEU A 73 24.91 49.16 33.82
C LEU A 73 26.35 49.27 34.42
N ALA A 74 27.00 48.14 34.79
CA ALA A 74 28.48 47.90 34.83
C ALA A 74 28.84 46.44 35.26
N ALA A 75 30.12 46.01 35.14
CA ALA A 75 30.64 44.64 35.42
C ALA A 75 32.13 44.68 35.94
N PRO A 76 33.01 43.67 35.74
CA PRO A 76 33.10 42.33 36.37
C PRO A 76 34.43 42.08 37.15
N SER A 77 34.55 40.97 37.89
CA SER A 77 35.85 40.37 38.32
C SER A 77 35.76 38.89 38.72
N THR A 78 36.91 38.21 38.82
CA THR A 78 37.11 36.77 39.14
C THR A 78 38.40 36.62 40.00
N PRO A 79 38.89 35.40 40.29
CA PRO A 79 38.35 34.33 41.16
C PRO A 79 39.29 34.05 42.36
N ASP A 80 38.92 33.19 43.34
CA ASP A 80 39.96 32.39 44.05
C ASP A 80 39.48 31.13 44.81
N MET A 81 40.43 30.43 45.43
CA MET A 81 40.48 29.02 45.83
C MET A 81 39.63 28.54 47.04
N ALA A 82 39.56 27.22 47.14
CA ALA A 82 38.82 26.42 48.12
C ALA A 82 39.42 26.37 49.54
N LEU A 83 38.58 26.00 50.51
CA LEU A 83 39.01 25.33 51.74
C LEU A 83 37.97 24.26 52.14
N ALA A 84 38.42 23.14 52.71
CA ALA A 84 37.55 22.02 53.09
C ALA A 84 36.98 22.15 54.51
N ARG A 85 35.74 21.67 54.72
CA ARG A 85 35.17 21.37 56.04
C ARG A 85 34.29 20.12 55.99
N THR A 86 34.23 19.42 57.13
CA THR A 86 33.57 18.11 57.32
C THR A 86 32.04 18.21 57.47
N PRO A 87 31.29 17.12 57.23
CA PRO A 87 29.84 17.17 57.16
C PRO A 87 29.15 16.98 58.53
N THR A 88 28.41 17.98 58.98
CA THR A 88 27.41 17.85 60.07
C THR A 88 26.18 18.72 59.80
N GLN A 89 25.04 18.27 60.36
CA GLN A 89 23.72 18.93 60.37
C GLN A 89 22.96 19.00 59.03
N SER A 90 21.96 18.12 58.92
CA SER A 90 20.93 18.09 57.89
C SER A 90 19.93 19.26 58.03
N PRO A 91 19.59 19.98 56.94
CA PRO A 91 18.40 20.83 56.89
C PRO A 91 17.12 19.97 56.88
N SER A 92 16.07 20.41 57.57
CA SER A 92 14.78 19.70 57.61
C SER A 92 13.97 19.88 56.30
N PRO A 93 13.22 18.86 55.84
CA PRO A 93 12.63 18.85 54.49
C PRO A 93 11.29 19.60 54.41
N ASN A 94 11.28 20.92 54.70
CA ASN A 94 10.03 21.66 54.93
C ASN A 94 9.73 22.80 53.93
N ARG A 95 9.53 22.44 52.65
CA ARG A 95 8.60 23.14 51.73
C ARG A 95 8.35 22.32 50.46
N ARG A 96 7.37 21.41 50.50
CA ARG A 96 6.78 20.81 49.29
C ARG A 96 5.97 21.88 48.55
N THR A 97 6.64 22.68 47.72
CA THR A 97 5.92 23.50 46.72
C THR A 97 5.20 22.56 45.76
N SER A 98 3.88 22.70 45.68
CA SER A 98 3.03 21.85 44.84
C SER A 98 3.21 22.21 43.36
N ARG A 99 4.33 21.77 42.77
CA ARG A 99 4.49 21.73 41.31
C ARG A 99 3.29 20.99 40.71
N PRO A 100 2.63 21.52 39.66
CA PRO A 100 1.42 20.91 39.13
C PRO A 100 1.67 19.47 38.70
N ARG A 101 0.69 18.59 38.93
CA ARG A 101 0.79 17.13 38.64
C ARG A 101 0.94 16.81 37.15
N PHE A 102 0.78 17.82 36.28
CA PHE A 102 0.93 17.78 34.84
C PHE A 102 1.76 18.99 34.38
N SER A 103 2.65 18.81 33.41
CA SER A 103 3.23 19.95 32.69
C SER A 103 2.26 20.43 31.63
N ILE A 104 2.03 21.75 31.61
CA ILE A 104 1.23 22.42 30.58
C ILE A 104 1.87 22.25 29.20
N ILE A 105 3.22 22.26 29.10
CA ILE A 105 3.92 22.07 27.82
C ILE A 105 3.70 20.65 27.29
N VAL A 106 3.86 19.64 28.15
CA VAL A 106 3.61 18.23 27.77
C VAL A 106 2.16 18.06 27.31
N LEU A 107 1.20 18.65 28.03
CA LEU A 107 -0.22 18.56 27.67
C LEU A 107 -0.53 19.24 26.33
N LEU A 108 -0.05 20.47 26.11
CA LEU A 108 -0.28 21.22 24.86
C LEU A 108 0.37 20.55 23.64
N VAL A 109 1.64 20.12 23.75
CA VAL A 109 2.33 19.43 22.64
C VAL A 109 1.67 18.09 22.34
N SER A 110 1.23 17.36 23.36
CA SER A 110 0.53 16.08 23.16
C SER A 110 -0.84 16.27 22.53
N ALA A 111 -1.61 17.27 22.98
CA ALA A 111 -2.90 17.62 22.39
C ALA A 111 -2.76 18.04 20.91
N LEU A 112 -1.73 18.82 20.58
CA LEU A 112 -1.41 19.18 19.20
C LEU A 112 -1.04 17.95 18.36
N GLY A 113 -0.15 17.08 18.86
CA GLY A 113 0.25 15.85 18.16
C GLY A 113 -0.91 14.90 17.89
N ILE A 114 -1.83 14.75 18.85
CA ILE A 114 -3.04 13.94 18.66
C ILE A 114 -4.07 14.63 17.76
N ALA A 115 -4.23 15.96 17.82
CA ALA A 115 -5.09 16.69 16.89
C ALA A 115 -4.61 16.58 15.43
N LEU A 116 -3.29 16.65 15.20
CA LEU A 116 -2.67 16.42 13.90
C LEU A 116 -2.88 14.98 13.42
N LEU A 117 -2.70 13.98 14.28
CA LEU A 117 -2.98 12.57 13.96
C LEU A 117 -4.45 12.34 13.60
N MET A 118 -5.38 12.92 14.36
CA MET A 118 -6.81 12.85 14.05
C MET A 118 -7.15 13.59 12.74
N GLY A 119 -6.41 14.65 12.39
CA GLY A 119 -6.52 15.31 11.08
C GLY A 119 -6.07 14.41 9.93
N ILE A 120 -4.91 13.76 10.05
CA ILE A 120 -4.38 12.77 9.09
C ILE A 120 -5.40 11.64 8.87
N LEU A 121 -5.83 10.99 9.97
CA LEU A 121 -6.76 9.86 9.92
C LEU A 121 -8.15 10.26 9.42
N ARG A 122 -8.64 11.46 9.74
CA ARG A 122 -9.89 11.98 9.18
C ARG A 122 -9.76 12.22 7.68
N SER A 123 -8.70 12.91 7.23
CA SER A 123 -8.48 13.20 5.81
C SER A 123 -8.46 11.92 4.96
N LEU A 124 -7.69 10.90 5.39
CA LEU A 124 -7.65 9.57 4.76
C LEU A 124 -9.04 8.95 4.54
N VAL A 125 -9.99 9.21 5.46
CA VAL A 125 -11.34 8.63 5.46
C VAL A 125 -12.40 9.59 4.88
N THR A 126 -12.08 10.85 4.56
CA THR A 126 -13.06 11.85 4.09
C THR A 126 -12.65 12.69 2.87
N SER A 127 -11.47 12.50 2.30
CA SER A 127 -10.91 13.44 1.31
C SER A 127 -10.02 12.75 0.28
N GLN A 128 -10.07 13.17 -0.99
CA GLN A 128 -9.28 12.61 -2.09
C GLN A 128 -9.42 11.07 -2.22
N GLN A 129 -10.67 10.60 -2.10
CA GLN A 129 -11.06 9.18 -2.22
C GLN A 129 -11.52 8.87 -3.64
N ASP A 130 -11.03 7.75 -4.19
CA ASP A 130 -11.48 7.28 -5.49
C ASP A 130 -12.87 6.60 -5.41
N PRO A 131 -13.74 6.78 -6.41
CA PRO A 131 -15.08 6.19 -6.40
C PRO A 131 -15.03 4.68 -6.62
N LYS A 132 -15.74 3.92 -5.78
CA LYS A 132 -15.83 2.45 -5.87
C LYS A 132 -16.71 2.03 -7.04
N GLY A 133 -16.12 1.47 -8.10
CA GLY A 133 -16.83 0.97 -9.29
C GLY A 133 -16.84 -0.55 -9.47
N CYS A 134 -16.24 -1.31 -8.56
CA CYS A 134 -16.10 -2.77 -8.72
C CYS A 134 -17.47 -3.47 -8.63
N ARG A 135 -17.89 -4.08 -9.74
CA ARG A 135 -19.12 -4.88 -9.83
C ARG A 135 -18.93 -6.31 -9.31
N MET A 136 -19.98 -6.88 -8.74
CA MET A 136 -19.95 -8.24 -8.17
C MET A 136 -19.90 -9.33 -9.25
N SER A 137 -19.13 -10.38 -8.98
CA SER A 137 -19.02 -11.58 -9.83
C SER A 137 -19.62 -12.81 -9.16
N TYR A 138 -20.12 -13.74 -9.98
CA TYR A 138 -20.80 -14.97 -9.56
C TYR A 138 -20.18 -16.18 -10.26
N MET A 139 -20.14 -17.33 -9.59
CA MET A 139 -19.41 -18.53 -10.00
C MET A 139 -19.88 -19.77 -9.22
N ARG A 140 -19.60 -20.97 -9.73
CA ARG A 140 -19.93 -22.26 -9.11
C ARG A 140 -18.65 -23.11 -8.91
N PRO A 141 -17.82 -22.78 -7.91
CA PRO A 141 -16.46 -23.30 -7.82
C PRO A 141 -16.41 -24.73 -7.29
N SER A 142 -15.70 -25.60 -8.00
CA SER A 142 -15.19 -26.89 -7.51
C SER A 142 -13.66 -26.86 -7.40
N TYR A 143 -13.11 -27.71 -6.53
CA TYR A 143 -11.66 -27.84 -6.33
C TYR A 143 -11.28 -29.31 -6.19
N VAL A 144 -10.50 -29.82 -7.14
CA VAL A 144 -9.92 -31.17 -7.09
C VAL A 144 -8.56 -31.08 -6.41
N ARG A 145 -8.31 -31.85 -5.35
CA ARG A 145 -7.02 -31.85 -4.63
C ARG A 145 -6.12 -32.95 -5.19
N TYR A 146 -4.89 -32.60 -5.56
CA TYR A 146 -3.89 -33.62 -5.90
C TYR A 146 -3.29 -34.20 -4.62
N THR A 147 -3.81 -35.35 -4.19
CA THR A 147 -3.28 -36.11 -3.04
C THR A 147 -2.02 -36.90 -3.37
N GLU A 148 -1.71 -37.09 -4.65
CA GLU A 148 -0.48 -37.74 -5.16
C GLU A 148 0.73 -36.79 -5.14
N PHE A 149 0.52 -35.47 -5.06
CA PHE A 149 1.60 -34.50 -4.89
C PHE A 149 2.00 -34.44 -3.41
N ASP A 150 2.74 -35.46 -3.00
CA ASP A 150 2.96 -35.86 -1.62
C ASP A 150 4.42 -35.67 -1.15
N THR A 151 4.80 -36.35 -0.07
CA THR A 151 6.15 -36.28 0.50
C THR A 151 7.24 -36.92 -0.35
N GLU A 152 6.93 -37.73 -1.37
CA GLU A 152 7.93 -38.19 -2.35
C GLU A 152 8.33 -37.04 -3.29
N HIS A 153 7.42 -36.09 -3.52
CA HIS A 153 7.61 -34.95 -4.41
C HIS A 153 8.17 -33.72 -3.70
N THR A 154 7.69 -33.40 -2.49
CA THR A 154 8.18 -32.24 -1.74
C THR A 154 8.00 -32.38 -0.23
N ARG A 155 9.04 -31.96 0.51
CA ARG A 155 9.06 -31.92 1.99
C ARG A 155 7.95 -31.07 2.61
N PHE A 156 7.32 -30.19 1.83
CA PHE A 156 6.22 -29.32 2.26
C PHE A 156 4.82 -29.86 1.94
N ALA A 157 4.67 -31.03 1.31
CA ALA A 157 3.35 -31.58 0.95
C ALA A 157 2.44 -31.93 2.14
N THR A 158 3.01 -32.07 3.34
CA THR A 158 2.24 -32.15 4.59
C THR A 158 1.68 -30.81 5.03
N LYS A 159 2.37 -29.70 4.71
CA LYS A 159 2.08 -28.31 5.14
C LYS A 159 1.24 -27.54 4.12
N TYR A 160 1.42 -27.79 2.83
CA TYR A 160 0.76 -27.09 1.72
C TYR A 160 0.01 -28.08 0.83
N SER A 161 -0.88 -27.60 -0.06
CA SER A 161 -1.60 -28.51 -0.97
C SER A 161 -1.96 -27.87 -2.30
N LEU A 162 -1.84 -28.68 -3.36
CA LEU A 162 -2.14 -28.29 -4.73
C LEU A 162 -3.59 -28.67 -5.09
N TYR A 163 -4.30 -27.71 -5.69
CA TYR A 163 -5.68 -27.87 -6.16
C TYR A 163 -5.80 -27.47 -7.63
N LEU A 164 -6.71 -28.11 -8.35
CA LEU A 164 -7.20 -27.70 -9.66
C LEU A 164 -8.60 -27.11 -9.48
N TYR A 165 -8.82 -25.90 -10.00
CA TYR A 165 -10.13 -25.27 -10.07
C TYR A 165 -10.95 -25.86 -11.21
N ARG A 166 -12.24 -26.08 -10.98
CA ARG A 166 -13.22 -26.45 -12.03
C ARG A 166 -14.55 -25.73 -11.82
N GLU A 167 -15.12 -25.17 -12.88
CA GLU A 167 -16.43 -24.52 -12.84
C GLU A 167 -17.55 -25.57 -13.03
N GLN A 168 -18.42 -25.70 -12.03
CA GLN A 168 -19.42 -26.77 -11.97
C GLN A 168 -20.47 -26.65 -13.08
N GLY A 169 -20.63 -27.74 -13.84
CA GLY A 169 -21.54 -27.81 -14.98
C GLY A 169 -20.93 -27.36 -16.30
N ILE A 170 -19.66 -26.94 -16.32
CA ILE A 170 -18.92 -26.61 -17.55
C ILE A 170 -17.78 -27.61 -17.76
N GLU A 171 -16.90 -27.78 -16.78
CA GLU A 171 -15.70 -28.60 -16.92
C GLU A 171 -15.78 -29.91 -16.13
N PRO A 172 -15.28 -31.05 -16.66
CA PRO A 172 -15.12 -32.29 -15.90
C PRO A 172 -14.09 -32.13 -14.78
N ALA A 173 -14.31 -32.81 -13.65
CA ALA A 173 -13.41 -32.73 -12.49
C ALA A 173 -11.99 -33.23 -12.81
N ASP A 174 -11.89 -34.47 -13.28
CA ASP A 174 -10.64 -35.25 -13.20
C ASP A 174 -9.83 -35.28 -14.51
N LYS A 175 -10.04 -34.30 -15.41
CA LYS A 175 -9.31 -34.18 -16.68
C LYS A 175 -8.66 -32.82 -16.86
N LEU A 176 -7.50 -32.79 -17.50
CA LEU A 176 -6.80 -31.60 -17.98
C LEU A 176 -7.20 -31.30 -19.43
N LEU A 177 -7.49 -30.03 -19.73
CA LEU A 177 -8.22 -29.63 -20.95
C LEU A 177 -7.41 -28.72 -21.88
N GLY A 178 -6.28 -28.17 -21.42
CA GLY A 178 -5.46 -27.30 -22.24
C GLY A 178 -4.19 -26.83 -21.55
N ILE A 179 -4.20 -25.59 -21.08
CA ILE A 179 -2.97 -24.84 -20.77
C ILE A 179 -2.86 -24.57 -19.26
N PRO A 180 -1.74 -24.95 -18.60
CA PRO A 180 -1.60 -24.76 -17.16
C PRO A 180 -1.41 -23.28 -16.78
N VAL A 181 -2.26 -22.82 -15.87
CA VAL A 181 -2.17 -21.53 -15.18
C VAL A 181 -2.04 -21.78 -13.68
N LEU A 182 -1.04 -21.22 -13.02
CA LEU A 182 -0.81 -21.35 -11.58
C LEU A 182 -1.10 -20.04 -10.86
N PHE A 183 -2.11 -20.05 -10.00
CA PHE A 183 -2.44 -18.94 -9.11
C PHE A 183 -1.74 -19.07 -7.74
N ILE A 184 -1.10 -17.99 -7.30
CA ILE A 184 -0.40 -17.88 -6.03
C ILE A 184 -1.14 -16.83 -5.16
N PRO A 185 -1.78 -17.24 -4.04
CA PRO A 185 -2.54 -16.34 -3.17
C PRO A 185 -1.66 -15.35 -2.40
N GLY A 186 -2.32 -14.34 -1.83
CA GLY A 186 -1.67 -13.29 -1.04
C GLY A 186 -1.27 -13.70 0.37
N ASN A 187 -0.75 -12.73 1.13
CA ASN A 187 -0.46 -12.90 2.57
C ASN A 187 -1.72 -13.29 3.34
N ALA A 188 -1.68 -14.43 4.04
CA ALA A 188 -2.85 -15.05 4.66
C ALA A 188 -4.05 -15.22 3.70
N GLY A 189 -3.76 -15.39 2.40
CA GLY A 189 -4.75 -15.68 1.36
C GLY A 189 -5.03 -17.17 1.24
N SER A 190 -6.27 -17.52 0.91
CA SER A 190 -6.70 -18.87 0.58
C SER A 190 -6.60 -19.13 -0.92
N TYR A 191 -6.28 -20.36 -1.33
CA TYR A 191 -6.36 -20.87 -2.71
C TYR A 191 -7.66 -20.51 -3.45
N LYS A 192 -8.75 -20.35 -2.69
CA LYS A 192 -10.08 -19.93 -3.17
C LYS A 192 -10.11 -18.53 -3.78
N GLN A 193 -9.05 -17.72 -3.63
CA GLN A 193 -8.92 -16.38 -4.22
C GLN A 193 -8.95 -16.38 -5.76
N VAL A 194 -8.53 -17.46 -6.43
CA VAL A 194 -8.50 -17.57 -7.91
C VAL A 194 -9.89 -17.55 -8.55
N ARG A 195 -10.93 -17.93 -7.79
CA ARG A 195 -12.25 -18.32 -8.29
C ARG A 195 -12.90 -17.39 -9.32
N PRO A 196 -12.85 -16.04 -9.24
CA PRO A 196 -13.60 -15.20 -10.16
C PRO A 196 -12.95 -15.14 -11.54
N ILE A 197 -11.62 -15.29 -11.59
CA ILE A 197 -10.82 -15.30 -12.83
C ILE A 197 -10.94 -16.67 -13.49
N ALA A 198 -10.77 -17.76 -12.73
CA ALA A 198 -10.91 -19.11 -13.26
C ALA A 198 -12.35 -19.41 -13.76
N ALA A 199 -13.37 -18.95 -13.02
CA ALA A 199 -14.75 -19.03 -13.48
C ALA A 199 -15.01 -18.25 -14.78
N GLU A 200 -14.43 -17.04 -14.93
CA GLU A 200 -14.57 -16.29 -16.18
C GLU A 200 -13.87 -17.00 -17.34
N ALA A 201 -12.71 -17.60 -17.09
CA ALA A 201 -11.98 -18.34 -18.12
C ALA A 201 -12.77 -19.55 -18.64
N ALA A 202 -13.32 -20.38 -17.75
CA ALA A 202 -14.15 -21.52 -18.12
C ALA A 202 -15.44 -21.08 -18.84
N ASN A 203 -16.14 -20.06 -18.32
CA ASN A 203 -17.35 -19.53 -18.94
C ASN A 203 -17.06 -18.90 -20.32
N TYR A 204 -16.01 -18.10 -20.46
CA TYR A 204 -15.68 -17.42 -21.72
C TYR A 204 -15.19 -18.41 -22.78
N PHE A 205 -14.41 -19.43 -22.41
CA PHE A 205 -14.05 -20.49 -23.35
C PHE A 205 -15.28 -21.24 -23.83
N HIS A 206 -16.12 -21.74 -22.92
CA HIS A 206 -17.31 -22.51 -23.27
C HIS A 206 -18.32 -21.73 -24.13
N ASN A 207 -18.63 -20.49 -23.74
CA ASN A 207 -19.66 -19.69 -24.41
C ASN A 207 -19.18 -18.99 -25.69
N ASN A 208 -17.88 -18.71 -25.84
CA ASN A 208 -17.37 -17.90 -26.95
C ASN A 208 -16.30 -18.58 -27.81
N LEU A 209 -15.31 -19.27 -27.21
CA LEU A 209 -14.12 -19.75 -27.94
C LEU A 209 -14.22 -21.22 -28.39
N GLN A 210 -14.95 -22.06 -27.66
CA GLN A 210 -15.15 -23.48 -27.97
C GLN A 210 -15.85 -23.70 -29.33
N HIS A 211 -16.59 -22.70 -29.80
CA HIS A 211 -17.33 -22.71 -31.06
C HIS A 211 -16.68 -21.84 -32.15
N ASP A 212 -15.57 -21.17 -31.85
CA ASP A 212 -14.80 -20.36 -32.79
C ASP A 212 -13.66 -21.20 -33.37
N HIS A 213 -13.89 -21.76 -34.56
CA HIS A 213 -12.88 -22.51 -35.30
C HIS A 213 -11.60 -21.69 -35.55
N GLY A 214 -11.70 -20.38 -35.77
CA GLY A 214 -10.54 -19.52 -35.98
C GLY A 214 -9.68 -19.38 -34.73
N ALA A 215 -10.29 -19.29 -33.54
CA ALA A 215 -9.56 -19.31 -32.27
C ALA A 215 -8.92 -20.69 -32.00
N LEU A 216 -9.62 -21.79 -32.30
CA LEU A 216 -9.09 -23.14 -32.16
C LEU A 216 -7.91 -23.40 -33.10
N ASP A 217 -8.00 -22.98 -34.37
CA ASP A 217 -6.93 -23.10 -35.37
C ASP A 217 -5.76 -22.15 -35.06
N ALA A 218 -6.00 -21.01 -34.41
CA ALA A 218 -4.97 -20.12 -33.87
C ALA A 218 -4.31 -20.64 -32.57
N GLY A 219 -4.63 -21.86 -32.14
CA GLY A 219 -3.98 -22.53 -31.01
C GLY A 219 -4.55 -22.22 -29.64
N VAL A 220 -5.79 -21.75 -29.54
CA VAL A 220 -6.47 -21.52 -28.25
C VAL A 220 -7.15 -22.80 -27.76
N ARG A 221 -7.03 -23.12 -26.47
CA ARG A 221 -7.73 -24.21 -25.75
C ARG A 221 -8.09 -23.72 -24.33
N SER A 222 -8.79 -24.51 -23.51
CA SER A 222 -9.17 -24.10 -22.14
C SER A 222 -7.93 -23.86 -21.25
N LEU A 223 -8.12 -23.12 -20.16
CA LEU A 223 -7.08 -22.81 -19.18
C LEU A 223 -7.30 -23.64 -17.92
N ASP A 224 -6.34 -24.51 -17.60
CA ASP A 224 -6.38 -25.35 -16.40
C ASP A 224 -5.81 -24.55 -15.21
N PHE A 225 -6.69 -24.01 -14.37
CA PHE A 225 -6.32 -23.17 -13.23
C PHE A 225 -5.93 -23.99 -11.99
N PHE A 226 -4.63 -24.21 -11.84
CA PHE A 226 -4.02 -24.70 -10.60
C PHE A 226 -3.96 -23.56 -9.57
N THR A 227 -4.17 -23.88 -8.31
CA THR A 227 -4.12 -22.96 -7.18
C THR A 227 -3.61 -23.69 -5.94
N VAL A 228 -2.93 -22.98 -5.04
CA VAL A 228 -2.22 -23.59 -3.91
C VAL A 228 -2.77 -23.09 -2.58
N ASP A 229 -3.05 -24.03 -1.68
CA ASP A 229 -3.32 -23.71 -0.28
C ASP A 229 -2.01 -23.69 0.52
N PHE A 230 -1.71 -22.52 1.09
CA PHE A 230 -0.61 -22.33 2.03
C PHE A 230 -1.05 -22.40 3.50
N ASN A 231 -2.24 -22.92 3.78
CA ASN A 231 -2.91 -22.84 5.10
C ASN A 231 -3.04 -21.38 5.60
N GLU A 232 -3.13 -20.44 4.65
CA GLU A 232 -3.09 -18.99 4.86
C GLU A 232 -1.86 -18.52 5.70
N ASP A 233 -0.68 -19.07 5.39
CA ASP A 233 0.62 -18.64 5.94
C ASP A 233 0.84 -17.11 5.77
N ILE A 234 1.41 -16.48 6.79
CA ILE A 234 1.46 -15.01 6.92
C ILE A 234 2.79 -14.44 6.38
N THR A 235 3.00 -14.59 5.06
CA THR A 235 4.22 -14.24 4.31
C THR A 235 4.76 -12.82 4.50
N ALA A 236 3.90 -11.83 4.75
CA ALA A 236 4.31 -10.41 4.81
C ALA A 236 5.13 -10.04 6.06
N PHE A 237 5.26 -10.93 7.05
CA PHE A 237 5.99 -10.68 8.30
C PHE A 237 7.13 -11.67 8.57
N HIS A 238 7.41 -12.60 7.64
CA HIS A 238 8.37 -13.68 7.90
C HIS A 238 9.08 -14.15 6.61
N GLY A 239 10.38 -13.83 6.49
CA GLY A 239 11.18 -14.11 5.31
C GLY A 239 11.23 -15.59 4.92
N GLN A 240 11.52 -16.49 5.87
CA GLN A 240 11.62 -17.93 5.58
C GLN A 240 10.33 -18.51 4.95
N THR A 241 9.16 -18.04 5.38
CA THR A 241 7.88 -18.50 4.81
C THR A 241 7.74 -18.15 3.32
N LEU A 242 8.33 -17.03 2.86
CA LEU A 242 8.37 -16.67 1.43
C LEU A 242 9.21 -17.67 0.63
N LEU A 243 10.34 -18.09 1.18
CA LEU A 243 11.23 -19.09 0.57
C LEU A 243 10.61 -20.49 0.56
N ASP A 244 10.01 -20.94 1.68
CA ASP A 244 9.30 -22.22 1.78
C ASP A 244 8.22 -22.36 0.70
N GLN A 245 7.47 -21.27 0.44
CA GLN A 245 6.46 -21.24 -0.62
C GLN A 245 7.06 -21.26 -2.02
N ALA A 246 8.14 -20.51 -2.27
CA ALA A 246 8.82 -20.49 -3.56
C ALA A 246 9.41 -21.87 -3.91
N GLU A 247 10.01 -22.56 -2.94
CA GLU A 247 10.55 -23.91 -3.09
C GLU A 247 9.43 -24.92 -3.41
N TYR A 248 8.34 -24.93 -2.61
CA TYR A 248 7.18 -25.80 -2.85
C TYR A 248 6.54 -25.56 -4.23
N LEU A 249 6.37 -24.29 -4.63
CA LEU A 249 5.77 -23.96 -5.93
C LEU A 249 6.64 -24.39 -7.11
N ASN A 250 7.97 -24.40 -6.98
CA ASN A 250 8.86 -24.89 -8.03
C ASN A 250 8.68 -26.41 -8.24
N GLU A 251 8.53 -27.19 -7.17
CA GLU A 251 8.16 -28.61 -7.30
C GLU A 251 6.72 -28.80 -7.79
N ALA A 252 5.80 -27.92 -7.40
CA ALA A 252 4.42 -27.95 -7.91
C ALA A 252 4.40 -27.67 -9.42
N VAL A 253 5.24 -26.77 -9.94
CA VAL A 253 5.40 -26.54 -11.40
C VAL A 253 5.94 -27.79 -12.10
N ARG A 254 6.95 -28.48 -11.53
CA ARG A 254 7.43 -29.76 -12.10
C ARG A 254 6.31 -30.79 -12.17
N TYR A 255 5.58 -30.97 -11.07
CA TYR A 255 4.48 -31.90 -10.97
C TYR A 255 3.36 -31.56 -11.97
N ILE A 256 2.92 -30.30 -12.03
CA ILE A 256 1.91 -29.81 -12.99
C ILE A 256 2.32 -30.16 -14.42
N LEU A 257 3.56 -29.88 -14.82
CA LEU A 257 4.03 -30.19 -16.17
C LEU A 257 4.04 -31.71 -16.43
N SER A 258 4.44 -32.52 -15.45
CA SER A 258 4.44 -33.99 -15.58
C SER A 258 3.04 -34.60 -15.76
N LEU A 259 1.98 -33.97 -15.23
CA LEU A 259 0.59 -34.42 -15.42
C LEU A 259 0.15 -34.37 -16.89
N TYR A 260 0.76 -33.51 -17.71
CA TYR A 260 0.40 -33.37 -19.13
C TYR A 260 1.03 -34.44 -20.03
N SER A 261 1.98 -35.23 -19.52
CA SER A 261 2.53 -36.39 -20.23
C SER A 261 1.80 -37.71 -19.90
N ASP A 262 0.70 -37.66 -19.13
CA ASP A 262 -0.18 -38.82 -18.85
C ASP A 262 -1.42 -38.82 -19.77
N PRO A 263 -1.52 -39.73 -20.76
CA PRO A 263 -2.65 -39.81 -21.69
C PRO A 263 -4.00 -40.15 -21.03
N GLN A 264 -4.03 -40.60 -19.77
CA GLN A 264 -5.29 -40.87 -19.06
C GLN A 264 -5.89 -39.60 -18.46
N ARG A 265 -5.04 -38.65 -18.04
CA ARG A 265 -5.44 -37.38 -17.41
C ARG A 265 -5.77 -36.30 -18.43
N VAL A 266 -5.15 -36.35 -19.60
CA VAL A 266 -5.21 -35.30 -20.62
C VAL A 266 -6.31 -35.55 -21.65
N ALA A 267 -7.10 -34.52 -21.97
CA ALA A 267 -8.11 -34.53 -23.03
C ALA A 267 -7.66 -33.68 -24.24
N ARG A 268 -6.55 -34.06 -24.87
CA ARG A 268 -5.86 -33.28 -25.92
C ARG A 268 -5.56 -34.14 -27.15
N GLU A 269 -5.31 -33.48 -28.27
CA GLU A 269 -4.99 -34.11 -29.55
C GLU A 269 -3.54 -34.62 -29.57
N ASP A 270 -3.33 -35.88 -29.98
CA ASP A 270 -2.02 -36.60 -30.00
C ASP A 270 -0.88 -35.92 -30.79
N LYS A 271 -1.17 -34.82 -31.50
CA LYS A 271 -0.23 -34.08 -32.35
C LYS A 271 0.33 -32.80 -31.72
N LEU A 272 -0.20 -32.39 -30.56
CA LEU A 272 0.19 -31.14 -29.91
C LEU A 272 1.32 -31.37 -28.89
N PRO A 273 2.35 -30.49 -28.83
CA PRO A 273 3.49 -30.68 -27.94
C PRO A 273 3.13 -30.44 -26.46
N ASP A 274 3.62 -31.30 -25.58
CA ASP A 274 3.48 -31.19 -24.12
C ASP A 274 3.86 -29.79 -23.60
N PRO A 275 3.15 -29.26 -22.57
CA PRO A 275 3.56 -28.06 -21.87
C PRO A 275 4.96 -28.19 -21.26
N THR A 276 5.84 -27.25 -21.58
CA THR A 276 7.14 -27.07 -20.91
C THR A 276 7.14 -25.89 -19.94
N SER A 277 6.04 -25.14 -19.84
CA SER A 277 5.95 -23.97 -18.96
C SER A 277 4.53 -23.59 -18.58
N VAL A 278 4.41 -22.93 -17.42
CA VAL A 278 3.16 -22.52 -16.77
C VAL A 278 3.03 -20.98 -16.80
N ILE A 279 1.79 -20.47 -16.91
CA ILE A 279 1.48 -19.04 -16.73
C ILE A 279 1.22 -18.78 -15.25
N VAL A 280 1.88 -17.78 -14.64
CA VAL A 280 1.75 -17.50 -13.21
C VAL A 280 0.91 -16.24 -12.95
N LEU A 281 -0.06 -16.35 -12.04
CA LEU A 281 -0.86 -15.24 -11.53
C LEU A 281 -0.58 -15.05 -10.03
N GLY A 282 -0.02 -13.91 -9.63
CA GLY A 282 0.33 -13.63 -8.23
C GLY A 282 -0.50 -12.51 -7.61
N HIS A 283 -1.20 -12.78 -6.50
CA HIS A 283 -1.85 -11.72 -5.71
C HIS A 283 -0.96 -11.26 -4.56
N SER A 284 -0.84 -9.94 -4.33
CA SER A 284 -0.16 -9.40 -3.15
C SER A 284 1.25 -9.99 -2.99
N MET A 285 1.63 -10.47 -1.79
CA MET A 285 2.88 -11.20 -1.55
C MET A 285 3.11 -12.41 -2.47
N GLY A 286 2.06 -13.05 -3.00
CA GLY A 286 2.16 -14.14 -3.97
C GLY A 286 2.84 -13.71 -5.28
N GLY A 287 2.72 -12.43 -5.67
CA GLY A 287 3.49 -11.87 -6.78
C GLY A 287 4.99 -11.71 -6.50
N VAL A 288 5.38 -11.61 -5.22
CA VAL A 288 6.79 -11.58 -4.79
C VAL A 288 7.34 -13.00 -4.68
N VAL A 289 6.54 -13.95 -4.18
CA VAL A 289 6.85 -15.38 -4.21
C VAL A 289 7.07 -15.85 -5.66
N ALA A 290 6.23 -15.42 -6.61
CA ALA A 290 6.42 -15.70 -8.05
C ALA A 290 7.77 -15.22 -8.60
N ARG A 291 8.31 -14.09 -8.09
CA ARG A 291 9.65 -13.62 -8.45
C ARG A 291 10.75 -14.40 -7.73
N ALA A 292 10.54 -14.79 -6.48
CA ALA A 292 11.46 -15.59 -5.67
C ALA A 292 11.66 -17.01 -6.24
N MET A 293 10.62 -17.61 -6.83
CA MET A 293 10.69 -18.90 -7.53
C MET A 293 11.83 -18.94 -8.55
N LEU A 294 12.04 -17.86 -9.32
CA LEU A 294 13.07 -17.77 -10.36
C LEU A 294 14.50 -17.58 -9.80
N VAL A 295 14.63 -17.37 -8.49
CA VAL A 295 15.90 -17.20 -7.75
C VAL A 295 16.28 -18.48 -6.99
N GLN A 296 15.29 -19.33 -6.66
CA GLN A 296 15.56 -20.54 -5.88
C GLN A 296 16.42 -21.56 -6.66
N PRO A 297 17.35 -22.27 -6.01
CA PRO A 297 18.17 -23.31 -6.64
C PRO A 297 17.36 -24.44 -7.28
N ASN A 298 16.11 -24.66 -6.83
CA ASN A 298 15.21 -25.66 -7.39
C ASN A 298 14.34 -25.12 -8.55
N TYR A 299 14.62 -23.95 -9.13
CA TYR A 299 13.92 -23.50 -10.34
C TYR A 299 14.26 -24.38 -11.56
N GLN A 300 13.25 -24.70 -12.38
CA GLN A 300 13.45 -25.31 -13.69
C GLN A 300 13.50 -24.22 -14.76
N THR A 301 14.65 -24.03 -15.41
CA THR A 301 14.82 -22.99 -16.43
C THR A 301 13.74 -23.08 -17.52
N ASN A 302 13.20 -21.92 -17.90
CA ASN A 302 12.08 -21.75 -18.83
C ASN A 302 10.71 -22.32 -18.39
N SER A 303 10.56 -22.93 -17.20
CA SER A 303 9.25 -23.46 -16.74
C SER A 303 8.22 -22.37 -16.42
N ILE A 304 8.66 -21.11 -16.28
CA ILE A 304 7.80 -19.93 -16.20
C ILE A 304 8.23 -18.95 -17.28
N ASN A 305 7.28 -18.52 -18.12
CA ASN A 305 7.52 -17.52 -19.17
C ASN A 305 6.66 -16.24 -19.02
N THR A 306 5.55 -16.32 -18.26
CA THR A 306 4.61 -15.22 -18.05
C THR A 306 4.25 -15.13 -16.59
N ILE A 307 4.38 -13.93 -16.01
CA ILE A 307 3.92 -13.59 -14.67
C ILE A 307 3.04 -12.34 -14.76
N ILE A 308 1.81 -12.41 -14.25
CA ILE A 308 0.93 -11.25 -14.07
C ILE A 308 0.65 -11.11 -12.57
N THR A 309 0.81 -9.91 -12.03
CA THR A 309 0.68 -9.67 -10.57
C THR A 309 -0.32 -8.57 -10.26
N MET A 310 -1.03 -8.71 -9.14
CA MET A 310 -2.15 -7.85 -8.74
C MET A 310 -1.93 -7.34 -7.30
N SER A 311 -1.80 -6.02 -7.12
CA SER A 311 -1.42 -5.35 -5.86
C SER A 311 -0.18 -5.94 -5.17
N ALA A 312 0.80 -6.42 -5.96
CA ALA A 312 2.01 -7.04 -5.45
C ALA A 312 3.09 -5.99 -5.11
N PRO A 313 3.63 -5.97 -3.88
CA PRO A 313 4.70 -5.05 -3.48
C PRO A 313 6.06 -5.50 -4.04
N HIS A 314 6.43 -5.04 -5.24
CA HIS A 314 7.68 -5.44 -5.90
C HIS A 314 8.89 -4.60 -5.48
N ALA A 315 8.71 -3.30 -5.24
CA ALA A 315 9.81 -2.39 -4.99
C ALA A 315 10.36 -2.48 -3.55
N ARG A 316 9.51 -2.78 -2.56
CA ARG A 316 9.86 -2.79 -1.13
C ARG A 316 8.88 -3.67 -0.32
N PRO A 317 9.32 -4.38 0.75
CA PRO A 317 8.37 -5.10 1.61
C PRO A 317 7.38 -4.14 2.31
N PRO A 318 6.10 -4.53 2.49
CA PRO A 318 5.08 -3.67 3.12
C PRO A 318 5.36 -3.23 4.56
N VAL A 319 6.26 -3.94 5.26
CA VAL A 319 6.73 -3.75 6.63
C VAL A 319 8.16 -4.31 6.77
N THR A 320 8.94 -3.78 7.72
CA THR A 320 10.39 -4.03 7.87
C THR A 320 10.74 -4.58 9.26
N PHE A 321 9.83 -5.35 9.87
CA PHE A 321 9.94 -5.87 11.25
C PHE A 321 10.76 -7.16 11.39
N ASP A 322 10.91 -7.90 10.30
CA ASP A 322 11.87 -9.01 10.17
C ASP A 322 13.09 -8.52 9.37
N GLY A 323 14.27 -9.04 9.69
CA GLY A 323 15.49 -8.79 8.92
C GLY A 323 15.59 -9.67 7.67
N GLN A 324 15.13 -10.92 7.77
CA GLN A 324 15.24 -11.90 6.69
C GLN A 324 14.38 -11.47 5.48
N ILE A 325 13.16 -10.96 5.69
CA ILE A 325 12.32 -10.44 4.61
C ILE A 325 12.94 -9.25 3.86
N VAL A 326 13.75 -8.40 4.51
CA VAL A 326 14.43 -7.29 3.83
C VAL A 326 15.55 -7.85 2.93
N GLN A 327 16.40 -8.71 3.49
CA GLN A 327 17.49 -9.37 2.76
C GLN A 327 16.98 -10.14 1.52
N ILE A 328 15.89 -10.89 1.66
CA ILE A 328 15.26 -11.63 0.55
C ILE A 328 14.76 -10.68 -0.55
N TYR A 329 14.20 -9.52 -0.20
CA TYR A 329 13.78 -8.54 -1.20
C TYR A 329 14.97 -7.92 -1.94
N ASP A 330 16.07 -7.65 -1.23
CA ASP A 330 17.29 -7.14 -1.85
C ASP A 330 17.90 -8.19 -2.81
N GLU A 331 18.02 -9.45 -2.37
CA GLU A 331 18.46 -10.59 -3.19
C GLU A 331 17.61 -10.77 -4.46
N ILE A 332 16.28 -10.77 -4.33
CA ILE A 332 15.36 -10.90 -5.47
C ILE A 332 15.45 -9.67 -6.39
N ASN A 333 15.54 -8.47 -5.85
CA ASN A 333 15.61 -7.25 -6.66
C ASN A 333 16.95 -7.15 -7.41
N ASP A 334 18.07 -7.47 -6.78
CA ASP A 334 19.38 -7.45 -7.40
C ASP A 334 19.57 -8.56 -8.44
N TYR A 335 19.04 -9.77 -8.22
CA TYR A 335 19.02 -10.81 -9.27
C TYR A 335 18.28 -10.33 -10.53
N TRP A 336 17.10 -9.72 -10.36
CA TRP A 336 16.33 -9.20 -11.49
C TRP A 336 17.05 -8.03 -12.20
N ARG A 337 17.66 -7.09 -11.45
CA ARG A 337 18.49 -6.00 -12.01
C ARG A 337 19.71 -6.54 -12.77
N GLN A 338 20.41 -7.51 -12.20
CA GLN A 338 21.62 -8.11 -12.77
C GLN A 338 21.34 -8.97 -14.01
N ALA A 339 20.16 -9.59 -14.10
CA ALA A 339 19.71 -10.32 -15.29
C ALA A 339 19.51 -9.37 -16.48
N TYR A 340 18.90 -8.19 -16.26
CA TYR A 340 18.67 -7.20 -17.32
C TYR A 340 19.85 -6.26 -17.61
N SER A 341 20.88 -6.20 -16.75
CA SER A 341 22.12 -5.48 -17.04
C SER A 341 23.09 -6.25 -17.95
N GLN A 342 22.80 -7.51 -18.27
CA GLN A 342 23.61 -8.32 -19.18
C GLN A 342 23.60 -7.78 -20.61
N LYS A 343 24.80 -7.55 -21.18
CA LYS A 343 24.98 -7.02 -22.55
C LYS A 343 24.55 -7.98 -23.66
N TRP A 344 24.42 -9.27 -23.37
CA TRP A 344 24.07 -10.31 -24.35
C TRP A 344 22.83 -11.08 -23.90
N ALA A 345 21.84 -11.21 -24.80
CA ALA A 345 20.57 -11.88 -24.53
C ALA A 345 20.75 -13.32 -23.99
N ASN A 346 21.71 -14.07 -24.52
CA ASN A 346 21.99 -15.45 -24.11
C ASN A 346 22.47 -15.59 -22.65
N ASN A 347 22.96 -14.49 -22.04
CA ASN A 347 23.41 -14.47 -20.64
C ASN A 347 22.29 -14.05 -19.67
N ASN A 348 21.12 -13.63 -20.16
CA ASN A 348 20.00 -13.18 -19.33
C ASN A 348 19.05 -14.37 -19.03
N PRO A 349 19.02 -14.91 -17.79
CA PRO A 349 18.15 -16.03 -17.43
C PRO A 349 16.65 -15.69 -17.48
N LEU A 350 16.30 -14.39 -17.53
CA LEU A 350 14.93 -13.88 -17.61
C LEU A 350 14.52 -13.45 -19.03
N TRP A 351 15.34 -13.71 -20.07
CA TRP A 351 15.10 -13.26 -21.45
C TRP A 351 13.73 -13.65 -22.05
N HIS A 352 13.17 -14.78 -21.64
CA HIS A 352 11.85 -15.26 -22.07
C HIS A 352 10.70 -14.89 -21.12
N VAL A 353 11.02 -14.37 -19.93
CA VAL A 353 10.07 -14.03 -18.88
C VAL A 353 9.44 -12.66 -19.16
N THR A 354 8.14 -12.54 -18.95
CA THR A 354 7.44 -11.25 -18.86
C THR A 354 6.83 -11.05 -17.48
N LEU A 355 6.92 -9.84 -16.94
CA LEU A 355 6.29 -9.48 -15.66
C LEU A 355 5.42 -8.23 -15.83
N VAL A 356 4.09 -8.39 -15.70
CA VAL A 356 3.15 -7.26 -15.68
C VAL A 356 2.65 -7.05 -14.25
N SER A 357 2.77 -5.83 -13.74
CA SER A 357 2.28 -5.44 -12.41
C SER A 357 1.04 -4.55 -12.54
N ILE A 358 -0.05 -4.94 -11.87
CA ILE A 358 -1.33 -4.23 -11.92
C ILE A 358 -1.67 -3.73 -10.52
N ALA A 359 -1.75 -2.40 -10.37
CA ALA A 359 -2.02 -1.73 -9.11
C ALA A 359 -3.51 -1.34 -8.94
N GLY A 360 -4.04 -1.50 -7.72
CA GLY A 360 -5.40 -1.10 -7.36
C GLY A 360 -5.63 0.41 -7.31
N GLY A 361 -4.57 1.22 -7.16
CA GLY A 361 -4.67 2.68 -7.02
C GLY A 361 -4.99 3.11 -5.59
N GLY A 362 -5.75 4.20 -5.42
CA GLY A 362 -5.94 4.88 -4.14
C GLY A 362 -6.85 4.17 -3.12
N LEU A 363 -7.58 3.12 -3.53
CA LEU A 363 -8.38 2.29 -2.61
C LEU A 363 -7.60 1.15 -1.94
N ASP A 364 -6.37 0.84 -2.39
CA ASP A 364 -5.53 -0.13 -1.70
C ASP A 364 -4.96 0.47 -0.41
N THR A 365 -5.52 0.03 0.72
CA THR A 365 -5.14 0.46 2.07
C THR A 365 -4.32 -0.60 2.82
N ILE A 366 -3.92 -1.68 2.14
CA ILE A 366 -3.08 -2.75 2.70
C ILE A 366 -1.64 -2.60 2.19
N VAL A 367 -1.47 -2.29 0.90
CA VAL A 367 -0.17 -2.02 0.27
C VAL A 367 -0.25 -0.65 -0.42
N PRO A 368 0.69 0.29 -0.17
CA PRO A 368 0.78 1.51 -0.97
C PRO A 368 1.00 1.14 -2.44
N SER A 369 0.09 1.55 -3.34
CA SER A 369 0.15 1.16 -4.76
C SER A 369 1.47 1.57 -5.46
N ASP A 370 2.20 2.55 -4.94
CA ASP A 370 3.53 2.94 -5.43
C ASP A 370 4.54 1.79 -5.31
N TYR A 371 4.40 0.92 -4.30
CA TYR A 371 5.30 -0.22 -4.09
C TYR A 371 5.12 -1.32 -5.16
N ALA A 372 4.09 -1.24 -6.00
CA ALA A 372 3.87 -2.14 -7.14
C ALA A 372 4.63 -1.71 -8.42
N SER A 373 5.44 -0.64 -8.36
CA SER A 373 6.33 -0.24 -9.46
C SER A 373 7.40 -1.32 -9.75
N LEU A 374 7.64 -1.54 -11.06
CA LEU A 374 8.70 -2.37 -11.62
C LEU A 374 9.85 -1.54 -12.23
N GLU A 375 9.80 -0.21 -12.16
CA GLU A 375 10.63 0.69 -12.96
C GLU A 375 12.11 0.69 -12.57
N SER A 376 12.42 0.19 -11.36
CA SER A 376 13.77 -0.04 -10.84
C SER A 376 14.26 -1.50 -11.04
N LEU A 377 13.48 -2.34 -11.73
CA LEU A 377 13.60 -3.80 -11.75
C LEU A 377 13.47 -4.44 -13.13
N VAL A 378 12.60 -3.93 -14.01
CA VAL A 378 12.24 -4.57 -15.30
C VAL A 378 12.17 -3.52 -16.41
N PRO A 379 12.83 -3.73 -17.57
CA PRO A 379 12.72 -2.82 -18.70
C PRO A 379 11.37 -2.95 -19.45
N PRO A 380 10.87 -1.89 -20.12
CA PRO A 380 9.62 -1.89 -20.89
C PRO A 380 9.48 -2.96 -22.01
N THR A 381 10.58 -3.65 -22.34
CA THR A 381 10.65 -4.76 -23.30
C THR A 381 10.35 -6.14 -22.71
N HIS A 382 10.19 -6.22 -21.38
CA HIS A 382 9.89 -7.44 -20.61
C HIS A 382 8.77 -7.22 -19.57
N GLY A 383 8.47 -5.98 -19.19
CA GLY A 383 7.42 -5.72 -18.18
C GLY A 383 7.10 -4.25 -18.00
N PHE A 384 6.00 -3.98 -17.29
CA PHE A 384 5.58 -2.63 -16.90
C PHE A 384 4.60 -2.68 -15.71
N THR A 385 4.44 -1.55 -15.02
CA THR A 385 3.39 -1.33 -14.02
C THR A 385 2.27 -0.47 -14.61
N VAL A 386 1.02 -0.87 -14.36
CA VAL A 386 -0.20 -0.19 -14.82
C VAL A 386 -1.25 -0.12 -13.71
N PHE A 387 -2.08 0.93 -13.72
CA PHE A 387 -3.13 1.13 -12.73
C PHE A 387 -4.50 0.72 -13.27
N SER A 388 -5.32 0.07 -12.44
CA SER A 388 -6.70 -0.37 -12.78
C SER A 388 -7.64 0.76 -13.23
N THR A 389 -7.35 2.01 -12.83
CA THR A 389 -8.04 3.23 -13.30
C THR A 389 -7.75 3.60 -14.75
N GLY A 390 -6.64 3.10 -15.32
CA GLY A 390 -6.23 3.35 -16.70
C GLY A 390 -6.68 2.26 -17.68
N ILE A 391 -6.90 1.04 -17.20
CA ILE A 391 -7.26 -0.11 -18.04
C ILE A 391 -8.60 0.15 -18.76
N PRO A 392 -8.66 0.04 -20.10
CA PRO A 392 -9.88 0.24 -20.87
C PRO A 392 -11.04 -0.64 -20.39
N THR A 393 -12.26 -0.10 -20.39
CA THR A 393 -13.49 -0.72 -19.84
C THR A 393 -13.49 -0.98 -18.32
N VAL A 394 -12.39 -0.72 -17.60
CA VAL A 394 -12.30 -0.92 -16.15
C VAL A 394 -12.44 0.40 -15.39
N TRP A 395 -11.57 1.37 -15.70
CA TRP A 395 -11.61 2.78 -15.28
C TRP A 395 -11.87 3.08 -13.79
N THR A 396 -11.65 2.12 -12.89
CA THR A 396 -11.97 2.24 -11.46
C THR A 396 -10.79 1.80 -10.59
N SER A 397 -10.66 2.42 -9.42
CA SER A 397 -9.71 1.95 -8.40
C SER A 397 -10.30 0.75 -7.67
N MET A 398 -9.43 -0.09 -7.11
CA MET A 398 -9.79 -1.32 -6.42
C MET A 398 -9.07 -1.38 -5.07
N ASP A 399 -9.79 -1.82 -4.04
CA ASP A 399 -9.13 -2.22 -2.80
C ASP A 399 -8.36 -3.54 -2.99
N HIS A 400 -7.54 -3.86 -1.99
CA HIS A 400 -6.60 -4.99 -2.03
C HIS A 400 -7.23 -6.36 -2.32
N GLN A 401 -8.54 -6.53 -2.06
CA GLN A 401 -9.28 -7.76 -2.36
C GLN A 401 -10.17 -7.62 -3.60
N ALA A 402 -10.72 -6.44 -3.87
CA ALA A 402 -11.54 -6.15 -5.04
C ALA A 402 -10.84 -6.43 -6.36
N ILE A 403 -9.52 -6.26 -6.43
CA ILE A 403 -8.71 -6.57 -7.62
C ILE A 403 -8.80 -8.04 -8.08
N LEU A 404 -9.26 -8.97 -7.23
CA LEU A 404 -9.46 -10.38 -7.62
C LEU A 404 -10.87 -10.72 -8.09
N TRP A 405 -11.90 -9.98 -7.64
CA TRP A 405 -13.31 -10.33 -7.89
C TRP A 405 -14.08 -9.32 -8.75
N CYS A 406 -13.53 -8.13 -9.00
CA CYS A 406 -14.16 -7.11 -9.82
C CYS A 406 -14.50 -7.62 -11.23
N ASP A 407 -15.79 -7.60 -11.60
CA ASP A 407 -16.28 -8.23 -12.82
C ASP A 407 -15.68 -7.66 -14.12
N GLN A 408 -15.57 -6.33 -14.24
CA GLN A 408 -14.97 -5.73 -15.42
C GLN A 408 -13.49 -6.10 -15.59
N PHE A 409 -12.74 -6.28 -14.49
CA PHE A 409 -11.31 -6.54 -14.55
C PHE A 409 -10.96 -8.02 -14.74
N ARG A 410 -11.66 -8.95 -14.07
CA ARG A 410 -11.49 -10.40 -14.32
C ARG A 410 -11.75 -10.75 -15.80
N LYS A 411 -12.64 -10.01 -16.47
CA LYS A 411 -12.92 -10.08 -17.91
C LYS A 411 -11.74 -9.63 -18.78
N VAL A 412 -11.08 -8.52 -18.45
CA VAL A 412 -9.88 -8.07 -19.19
C VAL A 412 -8.72 -9.05 -18.97
N ILE A 413 -8.48 -9.51 -17.74
CA ILE A 413 -7.46 -10.53 -17.44
C ILE A 413 -7.71 -11.80 -18.27
N THR A 414 -8.93 -12.32 -18.26
CA THR A 414 -9.30 -13.54 -18.98
C THR A 414 -9.08 -13.43 -20.48
N LYS A 415 -9.54 -12.34 -21.11
CA LYS A 415 -9.32 -12.09 -22.54
C LYS A 415 -7.83 -11.95 -22.87
N THR A 416 -7.07 -11.31 -21.98
CA THR A 416 -5.61 -11.17 -22.15
C THR A 416 -4.89 -12.52 -22.06
N LEU A 417 -5.34 -13.44 -21.20
CA LEU A 417 -4.79 -14.80 -21.13
C LEU A 417 -5.05 -15.58 -22.42
N TYR A 418 -6.27 -15.51 -22.99
CA TYR A 418 -6.59 -16.16 -24.26
C TYR A 418 -5.86 -15.56 -25.48
N ASP A 419 -5.53 -14.26 -25.45
CA ASP A 419 -4.75 -13.64 -26.52
C ASP A 419 -3.26 -14.07 -26.54
N ILE A 420 -2.66 -14.42 -25.39
CA ILE A 420 -1.22 -14.74 -25.27
C ILE A 420 -0.87 -16.22 -25.45
N VAL A 421 -1.86 -17.11 -25.42
CA VAL A 421 -1.65 -18.56 -25.52
C VAL A 421 -1.48 -19.04 -26.96
N ASP A 422 -0.81 -20.19 -27.10
CA ASP A 422 -0.65 -20.94 -28.36
C ASP A 422 -0.22 -22.39 -28.05
N VAL A 423 -1.11 -23.37 -28.23
CA VAL A 423 -0.82 -24.79 -27.96
C VAL A 423 0.14 -25.45 -28.95
N HIS A 424 0.41 -24.84 -30.11
CA HIS A 424 1.37 -25.39 -31.10
C HIS A 424 2.82 -25.27 -30.63
N ARG A 425 3.07 -24.44 -29.61
CA ARG A 425 4.39 -24.19 -29.02
C ARG A 425 4.45 -24.91 -27.68
N ALA A 426 5.52 -25.65 -27.41
CA ALA A 426 5.70 -26.34 -26.14
C ALA A 426 5.57 -25.40 -24.91
N SER A 427 5.95 -24.13 -25.05
CA SER A 427 5.75 -23.10 -24.02
C SER A 427 4.29 -22.68 -23.76
N GLN A 428 3.32 -23.23 -24.50
CA GLN A 428 1.88 -22.92 -24.48
C GLN A 428 1.50 -21.45 -24.68
N THR A 429 2.47 -20.61 -25.03
CA THR A 429 2.33 -19.15 -25.18
C THR A 429 3.13 -18.62 -26.34
N LYS A 430 2.70 -17.47 -26.87
CA LYS A 430 3.33 -16.76 -27.98
C LYS A 430 4.72 -16.21 -27.63
N PRO A 431 5.55 -15.86 -28.63
CA PRO A 431 6.82 -15.17 -28.43
C PRO A 431 6.74 -13.93 -27.54
N ARG A 432 7.83 -13.59 -26.83
CA ARG A 432 7.83 -12.54 -25.80
C ARG A 432 7.45 -11.16 -26.34
N ALA A 433 7.85 -10.83 -27.57
CA ALA A 433 7.50 -9.55 -28.20
C ALA A 433 5.98 -9.44 -28.43
N GLU A 434 5.36 -10.46 -29.02
CA GLU A 434 3.91 -10.53 -29.23
C GLU A 434 3.14 -10.47 -27.91
N ARG A 435 3.58 -11.21 -26.89
CA ARG A 435 2.98 -11.14 -25.54
C ARG A 435 3.04 -9.73 -24.97
N MET A 436 4.17 -9.03 -25.08
CA MET A 436 4.27 -7.63 -24.65
C MET A 436 3.37 -6.70 -25.47
N LYS A 437 3.23 -6.89 -26.79
CA LYS A 437 2.28 -6.14 -27.62
C LYS A 437 0.83 -6.36 -27.15
N THR A 438 0.44 -7.61 -26.89
CA THR A 438 -0.88 -7.97 -26.34
C THR A 438 -1.12 -7.35 -24.96
N PHE A 439 -0.18 -7.47 -24.03
CA PHE A 439 -0.31 -6.86 -22.69
C PHE A 439 -0.48 -5.35 -22.77
N LYS A 440 0.30 -4.67 -23.63
CA LYS A 440 0.12 -3.24 -23.88
C LYS A 440 -1.27 -2.94 -24.47
N LYS A 441 -1.70 -3.66 -25.51
CA LYS A 441 -3.00 -3.45 -26.19
C LYS A 441 -4.22 -3.75 -25.29
N ARG A 442 -4.08 -4.59 -24.26
CA ARG A 442 -5.16 -4.92 -23.32
C ARG A 442 -5.18 -4.08 -22.04
N PHE A 443 -4.03 -3.63 -21.54
CA PHE A 443 -3.95 -2.93 -20.25
C PHE A 443 -3.65 -1.42 -20.35
N LEU A 444 -2.99 -0.95 -21.40
CA LEU A 444 -2.73 0.48 -21.61
C LEU A 444 -3.88 1.13 -22.40
N THR A 445 -3.89 2.47 -22.52
CA THR A 445 -5.00 3.19 -23.17
C THR A 445 -4.93 3.16 -24.70
N GLY A 446 -3.75 2.89 -25.29
CA GLY A 446 -3.52 2.97 -26.73
C GLY A 446 -3.03 4.34 -27.22
N MET A 447 -2.81 5.27 -26.28
CA MET A 447 -2.28 6.63 -26.49
C MET A 447 -0.83 6.79 -26.02
N GLU A 448 -0.26 5.79 -25.35
CA GLU A 448 1.10 5.82 -24.81
C GLU A 448 2.15 5.78 -25.96
N PRO A 449 3.28 6.52 -25.86
CA PRO A 449 4.24 6.67 -26.97
C PRO A 449 4.99 5.38 -27.35
N THR A 450 4.81 4.29 -26.60
CA THR A 450 5.41 2.97 -26.91
C THR A 450 4.41 1.97 -27.48
N MET A 451 3.24 2.46 -27.95
CA MET A 451 2.22 1.69 -28.65
C MET A 451 2.49 1.63 -30.15
N GLU A 452 2.59 0.41 -30.69
CA GLU A 452 2.51 0.18 -32.14
C GLU A 452 1.06 0.34 -32.62
N LYS A 453 0.87 0.96 -33.79
CA LYS A 453 -0.41 1.01 -34.51
C LYS A 453 -0.45 -0.08 -35.58
N ASP A 454 -1.55 -0.82 -35.66
CA ASP A 454 -1.70 -1.94 -36.60
C ASP A 454 -1.97 -1.46 -38.05
N LEU A 455 -2.42 -0.22 -38.26
CA LEU A 455 -2.59 0.41 -39.58
C LEU A 455 -1.32 0.35 -40.46
N ALA A 456 -0.13 0.48 -39.85
CA ALA A 456 1.14 0.42 -40.57
C ALA A 456 1.44 -1.00 -41.10
N LEU A 457 0.95 -2.03 -40.40
CA LEU A 457 1.16 -3.45 -40.73
C LEU A 457 0.06 -4.03 -41.64
N LYS A 458 -1.10 -3.36 -41.74
CA LYS A 458 -2.21 -3.75 -42.61
C LYS A 458 -1.92 -3.43 -44.10
N GLU A 459 -2.38 -4.30 -44.99
CA GLU A 459 -2.53 -4.01 -46.41
C GLU A 459 -3.83 -3.21 -46.68
N ALA A 460 -3.99 -2.66 -47.89
CA ALA A 460 -5.21 -1.99 -48.30
C ALA A 460 -6.27 -3.02 -48.73
N THR A 461 -7.40 -3.07 -48.01
CA THR A 461 -8.47 -4.06 -48.21
C THR A 461 -9.69 -3.50 -48.94
N THR A 462 -9.83 -2.18 -48.98
CA THR A 462 -11.05 -1.49 -49.40
C THR A 462 -10.76 -0.56 -50.56
N LEU A 463 -11.48 -0.73 -51.68
CA LEU A 463 -11.46 0.19 -52.81
C LEU A 463 -12.66 1.14 -52.69
N LEU A 464 -12.38 2.42 -52.40
CA LEU A 464 -13.40 3.47 -52.34
C LEU A 464 -13.48 4.18 -53.71
N THR A 465 -14.66 4.22 -54.31
CA THR A 465 -14.94 4.89 -55.58
C THR A 465 -15.90 6.04 -55.33
N LEU A 466 -15.53 7.24 -55.77
CA LEU A 466 -16.26 8.49 -55.57
C LEU A 466 -16.57 9.11 -56.94
N SER A 467 -17.62 9.94 -57.03
CA SER A 467 -17.77 10.84 -58.17
C SER A 467 -16.69 11.93 -58.10
N ASP A 468 -16.39 12.58 -59.23
CA ASP A 468 -15.42 13.67 -59.28
C ASP A 468 -15.97 15.00 -58.70
N ASP A 469 -17.01 14.93 -57.84
CA ASP A 469 -17.65 16.08 -57.19
C ASP A 469 -16.81 16.57 -56.00
N SER A 470 -16.37 17.82 -56.07
CA SER A 470 -15.51 18.44 -55.05
C SER A 470 -16.16 18.62 -53.68
N GLU A 471 -17.49 18.49 -53.56
CA GLU A 471 -18.19 18.55 -52.27
C GLU A 471 -17.81 17.41 -51.30
N SER A 472 -17.21 16.33 -51.83
CA SER A 472 -16.66 15.23 -51.02
C SER A 472 -15.32 15.57 -50.34
N ILE A 473 -14.61 16.62 -50.79
CA ILE A 473 -13.25 16.95 -50.34
C ILE A 473 -13.26 18.20 -49.46
N LEU A 474 -12.82 18.06 -48.21
CA LEU A 474 -12.69 19.17 -47.28
C LEU A 474 -11.42 19.99 -47.58
N PRO A 475 -11.46 21.33 -47.46
CA PRO A 475 -10.28 22.17 -47.49
C PRO A 475 -9.21 21.74 -46.48
N ALA A 476 -7.93 21.84 -46.87
CA ALA A 476 -6.82 21.42 -46.02
C ALA A 476 -6.76 22.23 -44.71
N GLY A 477 -6.74 21.51 -43.58
CA GLY A 477 -6.79 22.09 -42.24
C GLY A 477 -8.20 22.37 -41.70
N GLN A 478 -9.28 22.14 -42.48
CA GLN A 478 -10.64 22.26 -41.96
C GLN A 478 -11.04 21.02 -41.12
N ARG A 479 -11.61 21.26 -39.93
CA ARG A 479 -12.22 20.22 -39.09
C ARG A 479 -13.56 19.76 -39.66
N LEU A 480 -13.81 18.45 -39.59
CA LEU A 480 -15.13 17.86 -39.82
C LEU A 480 -15.88 17.75 -38.49
N VAL A 481 -17.12 18.24 -38.46
CA VAL A 481 -18.02 18.15 -37.30
C VAL A 481 -19.41 17.71 -37.77
N LEU A 482 -19.76 16.45 -37.54
CA LEU A 482 -21.05 15.86 -37.86
C LEU A 482 -21.89 15.76 -36.58
N ARG A 483 -22.94 16.59 -36.46
CA ARG A 483 -23.81 16.61 -35.28
C ARG A 483 -24.78 15.42 -35.21
N GLN A 484 -25.14 14.81 -36.35
CA GLN A 484 -26.07 13.67 -36.46
C GLN A 484 -25.71 12.80 -37.66
N THR A 485 -24.81 11.83 -37.45
CA THR A 485 -24.49 10.76 -38.41
C THR A 485 -25.61 9.72 -38.49
N GLY A 486 -25.72 9.04 -39.63
CA GLY A 486 -26.71 7.99 -39.89
C GLY A 486 -28.07 8.51 -40.34
N LYS A 487 -28.21 9.82 -40.57
CA LYS A 487 -29.50 10.46 -40.90
C LYS A 487 -29.83 10.42 -42.38
N GLN A 488 -28.83 10.25 -43.24
CA GLN A 488 -29.01 10.22 -44.69
C GLN A 488 -29.49 8.84 -45.18
N SER A 489 -30.23 8.83 -46.29
CA SER A 489 -30.76 7.59 -46.90
C SER A 489 -29.77 6.90 -47.85
N LYS A 490 -28.66 7.56 -48.18
CA LYS A 490 -27.50 7.00 -48.89
C LYS A 490 -26.26 7.17 -48.02
N PRO A 491 -25.25 6.28 -48.12
CA PRO A 491 -23.94 6.52 -47.52
C PRO A 491 -23.26 7.73 -48.17
N GLN A 492 -22.46 8.47 -47.38
CA GLN A 492 -21.66 9.60 -47.84
C GLN A 492 -20.22 9.46 -47.32
N ALA A 493 -19.24 9.85 -48.13
CA ALA A 493 -17.84 9.95 -47.72
C ALA A 493 -17.38 11.41 -47.64
N HIS A 494 -16.60 11.71 -46.61
CA HIS A 494 -15.89 12.98 -46.45
C HIS A 494 -14.39 12.73 -46.46
N LEU A 495 -13.66 13.34 -47.40
CA LEU A 495 -12.20 13.26 -47.51
C LEU A 495 -11.54 14.43 -46.81
N LEU A 496 -10.70 14.15 -45.81
CA LEU A 496 -9.79 15.11 -45.22
C LEU A 496 -8.40 14.91 -45.87
N PRO A 497 -7.85 15.89 -46.62
CA PRO A 497 -6.52 15.76 -47.21
C PRO A 497 -5.44 15.80 -46.13
N ILE A 498 -4.49 14.86 -46.20
CA ILE A 498 -3.38 14.75 -45.25
C ILE A 498 -2.37 15.88 -45.52
N PRO A 499 -2.02 16.73 -44.54
CA PRO A 499 -1.12 17.85 -44.76
C PRO A 499 0.30 17.40 -45.17
N PRO A 500 0.97 18.09 -46.11
CA PRO A 500 2.32 17.73 -46.53
C PRO A 500 3.35 17.93 -45.40
N GLN A 501 4.27 16.98 -45.23
CA GLN A 501 5.29 16.93 -44.17
C GLN A 501 6.41 18.00 -44.28
N VAL A 502 6.19 19.08 -45.03
CA VAL A 502 7.18 20.15 -45.26
C VAL A 502 7.21 21.17 -44.11
N SER A 503 6.22 21.15 -43.21
CA SER A 503 6.17 21.98 -42.00
C SER A 503 7.11 21.45 -40.90
N PRO A 504 7.90 22.30 -40.21
CA PRO A 504 8.80 21.87 -39.13
C PRO A 504 8.08 21.53 -37.81
N GLU A 505 6.80 21.92 -37.64
CA GLU A 505 5.98 21.53 -36.49
C GLU A 505 5.34 20.15 -36.71
N SER A 506 5.34 19.30 -35.67
CA SER A 506 4.65 18.01 -35.75
C SER A 506 3.14 18.20 -35.73
N ARG A 507 2.44 17.39 -36.52
CA ARG A 507 0.98 17.41 -36.63
C ARG A 507 0.38 16.10 -36.14
N ARG A 508 -0.81 16.18 -35.54
CA ARG A 508 -1.56 15.04 -35.04
C ARG A 508 -2.96 15.03 -35.66
N PHE A 509 -3.39 13.85 -36.10
CA PHE A 509 -4.75 13.58 -36.54
C PHE A 509 -5.55 12.92 -35.42
N THR A 510 -6.76 13.40 -35.17
CA THR A 510 -7.65 12.85 -34.13
C THR A 510 -9.08 12.72 -34.62
N VAL A 511 -9.75 11.62 -34.23
CA VAL A 511 -11.19 11.40 -34.46
C VAL A 511 -11.86 11.01 -33.15
N LEU A 512 -13.08 11.50 -32.89
CA LEU A 512 -13.93 11.09 -31.76
C LEU A 512 -15.38 10.89 -32.21
N THR A 513 -16.01 9.81 -31.76
CA THR A 513 -17.44 9.51 -31.97
C THR A 513 -18.00 8.66 -30.83
N ASP A 514 -19.31 8.75 -30.59
CA ASP A 514 -20.08 7.83 -29.74
C ASP A 514 -20.55 6.56 -30.47
N ALA A 515 -20.27 6.45 -31.78
CA ALA A 515 -20.40 5.20 -32.51
C ALA A 515 -19.25 4.23 -32.19
N ALA A 516 -19.48 2.94 -32.44
CA ALA A 516 -18.39 2.02 -32.73
C ALA A 516 -17.80 2.35 -34.11
N LEU A 517 -16.50 2.12 -34.29
CA LEU A 517 -15.87 2.11 -35.61
C LEU A 517 -16.00 0.70 -36.20
N ASP A 518 -16.55 0.64 -37.40
CA ASP A 518 -16.80 -0.57 -38.19
C ASP A 518 -15.48 -1.11 -38.78
N ASP A 519 -15.25 -2.43 -38.69
CA ASP A 519 -14.25 -3.09 -39.53
C ASP A 519 -14.78 -3.28 -40.97
N ALA A 520 -13.88 -3.55 -41.93
CA ALA A 520 -14.21 -3.55 -43.35
C ALA A 520 -15.28 -4.61 -43.70
N GLY A 521 -16.41 -4.16 -44.27
CA GLY A 521 -17.55 -5.00 -44.63
C GLY A 521 -18.60 -5.19 -43.52
N GLU A 522 -18.43 -4.60 -42.33
CA GLU A 522 -19.48 -4.61 -41.30
C GLU A 522 -20.62 -3.62 -41.61
N ASN A 523 -21.85 -3.98 -41.24
CA ASN A 523 -23.06 -3.15 -41.40
C ASN A 523 -23.30 -2.23 -40.19
N GLY A 524 -22.28 -1.47 -39.80
CA GLY A 524 -22.36 -0.50 -38.70
C GLY A 524 -22.72 0.92 -39.16
N LYS A 525 -22.07 1.93 -38.57
CA LYS A 525 -22.40 3.35 -38.81
C LYS A 525 -21.30 4.15 -39.50
N VAL A 526 -20.04 3.87 -39.17
CA VAL A 526 -18.91 4.74 -39.54
C VAL A 526 -17.67 3.90 -39.81
N GLU A 527 -17.14 4.01 -41.03
CA GLU A 527 -15.77 3.58 -41.34
C GLU A 527 -14.82 4.78 -41.36
N VAL A 528 -13.64 4.62 -40.76
CA VAL A 528 -12.51 5.55 -40.91
C VAL A 528 -11.42 4.82 -41.70
N LEU A 529 -11.12 5.35 -42.87
CA LEU A 529 -10.26 4.75 -43.87
C LEU A 529 -9.09 5.68 -44.20
N PHE A 530 -7.86 5.15 -44.24
CA PHE A 530 -6.69 5.88 -44.71
C PHE A 530 -6.40 5.48 -46.16
N CYS A 531 -6.34 6.46 -47.06
CA CYS A 531 -6.53 6.24 -48.49
C CYS A 531 -5.44 6.90 -49.36
N SER A 532 -5.09 6.24 -50.46
CA SER A 532 -4.17 6.73 -51.51
C SER A 532 -4.82 6.61 -52.89
N VAL A 533 -4.48 7.49 -53.83
CA VAL A 533 -5.07 7.48 -55.18
C VAL A 533 -4.61 6.24 -55.96
N TYR A 534 -5.58 5.44 -56.40
CA TYR A 534 -5.32 4.25 -57.21
C TYR A 534 -5.38 4.61 -58.72
N PRO A 535 -4.29 4.45 -59.49
CA PRO A 535 -4.25 4.87 -60.88
C PRO A 535 -5.19 4.02 -61.77
N PHE A 536 -5.84 4.66 -62.74
CA PHE A 536 -6.80 4.02 -63.63
C PHE A 536 -6.10 3.04 -64.59
N GLN A 537 -6.03 1.77 -64.21
CA GLN A 537 -5.62 0.66 -65.09
C GLN A 537 -6.85 -0.16 -65.51
N SER A 538 -6.99 -0.37 -66.83
CA SER A 538 -8.17 -0.96 -67.45
C SER A 538 -8.30 -2.46 -67.16
N GLY A 539 -9.27 -2.83 -66.32
CA GLY A 539 -9.84 -4.18 -66.27
C GLY A 539 -9.36 -5.13 -65.17
N GLN A 540 -8.45 -4.72 -64.26
CA GLN A 540 -7.91 -5.60 -63.21
C GLN A 540 -8.14 -5.17 -61.75
N ALA A 541 -8.65 -3.97 -61.50
CA ALA A 541 -8.82 -3.46 -60.12
C ALA A 541 -9.84 -4.25 -59.26
N THR A 542 -10.82 -4.91 -59.88
CA THR A 542 -11.95 -5.55 -59.21
C THR A 542 -11.66 -6.91 -58.56
N SER A 543 -10.49 -7.51 -58.81
CA SER A 543 -10.09 -8.80 -58.21
C SER A 543 -9.01 -8.70 -57.13
N LEU A 544 -8.50 -7.48 -56.85
CA LEU A 544 -7.40 -7.25 -55.90
C LEU A 544 -7.89 -6.80 -54.52
N TYR A 545 -9.05 -6.14 -54.43
CA TYR A 545 -9.60 -5.61 -53.19
C TYR A 545 -10.88 -6.36 -52.79
N PRO A 546 -10.91 -7.04 -51.62
CA PRO A 546 -12.07 -7.83 -51.20
C PRO A 546 -13.31 -7.00 -50.86
N PHE A 547 -13.14 -5.73 -50.49
CA PHE A 547 -14.24 -4.81 -50.20
C PHE A 547 -14.24 -3.63 -51.17
N GLN A 548 -15.42 -3.25 -51.66
CA GLN A 548 -15.61 -2.17 -52.62
C GLN A 548 -16.77 -1.29 -52.14
N ILE A 549 -16.53 0.01 -52.01
CA ILE A 549 -17.52 1.01 -51.63
C ILE A 549 -17.63 1.97 -52.82
N ASP A 550 -18.74 1.91 -53.55
CA ASP A 550 -18.99 2.78 -54.69
C ASP A 550 -20.08 3.81 -54.37
N LEU A 551 -19.69 5.08 -54.43
CA LEU A 551 -20.52 6.26 -54.19
C LEU A 551 -20.64 7.14 -55.44
N SER A 552 -20.10 6.71 -56.60
CA SER A 552 -20.00 7.54 -57.81
C SER A 552 -21.31 7.74 -58.59
N GLY A 553 -22.33 6.92 -58.33
CA GLY A 553 -23.65 7.03 -58.94
C GLY A 553 -23.64 6.82 -60.46
N ASP A 554 -24.56 7.48 -61.17
CA ASP A 554 -24.63 7.43 -62.65
C ASP A 554 -23.60 8.35 -63.34
N GLY A 555 -22.54 8.77 -62.62
CA GLY A 555 -21.52 9.69 -63.10
C GLY A 555 -20.50 9.05 -64.05
N SER A 556 -20.08 9.79 -65.08
CA SER A 556 -19.09 9.31 -66.07
C SER A 556 -17.63 9.47 -65.64
N GLY A 557 -17.37 10.26 -64.59
CA GLY A 557 -16.06 10.42 -63.95
C GLY A 557 -16.08 9.83 -62.54
N SER A 558 -15.05 9.04 -62.20
CA SER A 558 -14.92 8.46 -60.86
C SER A 558 -13.47 8.37 -60.39
N THR A 559 -13.22 8.96 -59.22
CA THR A 559 -11.94 8.90 -58.52
C THR A 559 -11.90 7.64 -57.65
N ARG A 560 -10.83 6.85 -57.76
CA ARG A 560 -10.65 5.58 -57.05
C ARG A 560 -9.50 5.65 -56.06
N LEU A 561 -9.75 5.20 -54.84
CA LEU A 561 -8.81 5.22 -53.73
C LEU A 561 -8.62 3.82 -53.15
N ALA A 562 -7.35 3.41 -53.00
CA ALA A 562 -7.00 2.19 -52.25
C ALA A 562 -6.83 2.56 -50.77
N CYS A 563 -7.57 1.88 -49.91
CA CYS A 563 -7.75 2.28 -48.51
C CYS A 563 -7.51 1.15 -47.49
N LYS A 564 -6.96 1.52 -46.33
CA LYS A 564 -6.82 0.69 -45.13
C LYS A 564 -7.86 1.09 -44.07
N ASN A 565 -8.54 0.14 -43.45
CA ASN A 565 -9.50 0.40 -42.37
C ASN A 565 -8.82 0.48 -40.98
N ALA A 566 -9.16 1.53 -40.21
CA ALA A 566 -8.54 1.92 -38.95
C ALA A 566 -9.15 1.33 -37.65
N ALA A 567 -10.26 0.58 -37.72
CA ALA A 567 -11.02 0.16 -36.54
C ALA A 567 -10.23 -0.69 -35.54
N SER A 568 -9.22 -1.44 -36.01
CA SER A 568 -8.29 -2.22 -35.16
C SER A 568 -7.44 -1.40 -34.19
N ASP A 569 -7.27 -0.10 -34.45
CA ASP A 569 -6.50 0.86 -33.65
C ASP A 569 -7.39 1.76 -32.77
N ARG A 570 -8.69 1.45 -32.69
CA ARG A 570 -9.66 2.22 -31.88
C ARG A 570 -9.28 2.24 -30.40
N ILE A 571 -9.16 3.45 -29.86
CA ILE A 571 -8.97 3.74 -28.44
C ILE A 571 -10.36 3.89 -27.82
N LEU A 572 -10.61 3.20 -26.70
CA LEU A 572 -11.85 3.35 -25.95
C LEU A 572 -11.69 4.45 -24.89
N LEU A 573 -12.56 5.46 -24.93
CA LEU A 573 -12.65 6.49 -23.89
C LEU A 573 -13.98 6.34 -23.13
N PRO A 574 -14.03 6.60 -21.82
CA PRO A 574 -15.29 6.58 -21.07
C PRO A 574 -16.20 7.73 -21.55
N ALA A 575 -17.45 7.42 -21.87
CA ALA A 575 -18.38 8.39 -22.42
C ALA A 575 -18.72 9.51 -21.42
N SER A 576 -18.59 10.75 -21.89
CA SER A 576 -18.74 11.96 -21.10
C SER A 576 -19.93 12.77 -21.60
N THR A 577 -21.09 12.56 -20.98
CA THR A 577 -22.34 13.26 -21.27
C THR A 577 -22.78 14.07 -20.05
N SER A 578 -23.82 14.89 -20.21
CA SER A 578 -24.39 15.68 -19.11
C SER A 578 -24.99 14.83 -17.98
N SER A 579 -25.27 13.54 -18.24
CA SER A 579 -25.72 12.55 -17.24
C SER A 579 -24.59 11.65 -16.71
N SER A 580 -23.41 11.64 -17.32
CA SER A 580 -22.26 10.87 -16.83
C SER A 580 -21.78 11.40 -15.47
N ARG A 581 -21.59 10.50 -14.51
CA ARG A 581 -21.09 10.79 -13.15
C ARG A 581 -19.74 10.15 -12.84
N TYR A 582 -19.51 8.96 -13.36
CA TYR A 582 -18.26 8.20 -13.22
C TYR A 582 -17.87 7.63 -14.60
N PRO A 583 -16.58 7.33 -14.86
CA PRO A 583 -16.16 6.73 -16.13
C PRO A 583 -16.60 5.26 -16.29
N PHE A 584 -17.30 4.69 -15.31
CA PHE A 584 -17.85 3.33 -15.29
C PHE A 584 -19.31 3.37 -14.82
N TYR A 585 -20.05 2.31 -15.10
CA TYR A 585 -21.42 2.09 -14.59
C TYR A 585 -21.42 1.09 -13.42
N LEU A 586 -22.38 1.23 -12.50
CA LEU A 586 -22.53 0.40 -11.31
C LEU A 586 -23.47 -0.79 -11.53
N ASP A 587 -23.51 -1.71 -10.56
CA ASP A 587 -24.49 -2.80 -10.56
C ASP A 587 -25.93 -2.25 -10.57
N ARG A 588 -26.75 -2.78 -11.49
CA ARG A 588 -28.14 -2.35 -11.81
C ARG A 588 -28.27 -1.04 -12.61
N GLU A 589 -27.18 -0.36 -12.93
CA GLU A 589 -27.20 0.70 -13.96
C GLU A 589 -27.15 0.08 -15.37
N ARG A 590 -27.49 0.86 -16.40
CA ARG A 590 -27.34 0.42 -17.80
C ARG A 590 -25.87 0.52 -18.20
N GLU A 591 -25.43 -0.39 -19.07
CA GLU A 591 -24.09 -0.32 -19.68
C GLU A 591 -23.94 0.99 -20.47
N ILE A 592 -22.85 1.70 -20.19
CA ILE A 592 -22.47 2.93 -20.88
C ILE A 592 -21.59 2.54 -22.06
N ILE A 593 -22.06 2.80 -23.28
CA ILE A 593 -21.27 2.64 -24.51
C ILE A 593 -20.11 3.65 -24.47
N PRO A 594 -18.85 3.22 -24.59
CA PRO A 594 -17.70 4.12 -24.59
C PRO A 594 -17.59 4.88 -25.91
N PHE A 595 -16.92 6.04 -25.89
CA PHE A 595 -16.57 6.75 -27.12
C PHE A 595 -15.42 6.03 -27.84
N SER A 596 -15.50 5.95 -29.17
CA SER A 596 -14.39 5.53 -30.02
C SER A 596 -13.51 6.73 -30.36
N TYR A 597 -12.21 6.63 -30.08
CA TYR A 597 -11.21 7.63 -30.38
C TYR A 597 -10.12 7.06 -31.29
N LEU A 598 -9.58 7.88 -32.18
CA LEU A 598 -8.36 7.57 -32.96
C LEU A 598 -7.37 8.71 -32.78
N GLN A 599 -6.09 8.36 -32.71
CA GLN A 599 -4.98 9.29 -32.62
C GLN A 599 -3.77 8.74 -33.38
N TYR A 600 -3.28 9.52 -34.34
CA TYR A 600 -2.10 9.23 -35.15
C TYR A 600 -1.25 10.51 -35.30
N ASP A 601 0.06 10.39 -35.24
CA ASP A 601 0.97 11.49 -35.58
C ASP A 601 1.30 11.47 -37.09
N LEU A 602 1.55 12.62 -37.71
CA LEU A 602 1.66 12.75 -39.18
C LEU A 602 2.75 11.86 -39.81
N GLY A 603 3.78 11.50 -39.06
CA GLY A 603 4.81 10.54 -39.48
C GLY A 603 4.29 9.11 -39.68
N GLN A 604 3.18 8.73 -39.05
CA GLN A 604 2.52 7.42 -39.20
C GLN A 604 1.57 7.38 -40.42
N LEU A 605 1.34 8.52 -41.08
CA LEU A 605 0.36 8.68 -42.14
C LEU A 605 1.00 8.99 -43.52
N SER A 606 2.33 8.94 -43.63
CA SER A 606 3.11 9.28 -44.83
C SER A 606 2.63 8.64 -46.13
N ASP A 607 2.12 7.42 -46.06
CA ASP A 607 1.83 6.58 -47.22
C ASP A 607 0.43 6.84 -47.82
N HIS A 608 -0.32 7.77 -47.22
CA HIS A 608 -1.71 8.06 -47.55
C HIS A 608 -1.86 9.55 -47.90
N GLN A 609 -2.84 9.86 -48.75
CA GLN A 609 -3.11 11.22 -49.22
C GLN A 609 -4.39 11.81 -48.61
N PHE A 610 -5.33 10.95 -48.22
CA PHE A 610 -6.62 11.34 -47.64
C PHE A 610 -6.96 10.43 -46.46
N VAL A 611 -7.68 10.99 -45.47
CA VAL A 611 -8.50 10.21 -44.55
C VAL A 611 -9.94 10.30 -45.04
N ALA A 612 -10.54 9.17 -45.41
CA ALA A 612 -11.94 9.09 -45.78
C ALA A 612 -12.78 8.65 -44.57
N ILE A 613 -13.81 9.42 -44.25
CA ILE A 613 -14.77 9.11 -43.19
C ILE A 613 -16.11 8.83 -43.89
N VAL A 614 -16.57 7.57 -43.79
CA VAL A 614 -17.75 7.08 -44.52
C VAL A 614 -18.90 6.90 -43.53
N GLU A 615 -19.94 7.73 -43.67
CA GLU A 615 -21.20 7.60 -42.95
C GLU A 615 -22.11 6.57 -43.65
N LYS A 616 -22.67 5.64 -42.88
CA LYS A 616 -23.67 4.64 -43.32
C LYS A 616 -25.06 4.99 -42.77
N PRO A 617 -26.16 4.76 -43.50
CA PRO A 617 -27.53 5.02 -43.02
C PRO A 617 -27.88 4.25 -41.73
N ALA A 618 -28.20 4.98 -40.65
CA ALA A 618 -28.52 4.43 -39.33
C ALA A 618 -29.60 5.26 -38.58
N PRO A 619 -30.80 5.46 -39.18
CA PRO A 619 -31.75 6.51 -38.79
C PRO A 619 -32.34 6.36 -37.38
N ASN A 620 -32.30 5.15 -36.79
CA ASN A 620 -32.84 4.87 -35.46
C ASN A 620 -31.87 5.21 -34.31
N SER A 621 -30.63 5.59 -34.61
CA SER A 621 -29.59 5.83 -33.61
C SER A 621 -28.56 6.86 -34.13
N PRO A 622 -28.89 8.16 -34.18
CA PRO A 622 -27.92 9.18 -34.56
C PRO A 622 -26.73 9.20 -33.59
N SER A 623 -25.55 9.52 -34.11
CA SER A 623 -24.29 9.66 -33.36
C SER A 623 -23.56 10.93 -33.81
N PHE A 624 -22.65 11.47 -32.99
CA PHE A 624 -21.78 12.58 -33.41
C PHE A 624 -20.45 12.06 -33.95
N LEU A 625 -19.77 12.86 -34.78
CA LEU A 625 -18.37 12.64 -35.13
C LEU A 625 -17.63 13.97 -35.23
N VAL A 626 -16.42 14.01 -34.68
CA VAL A 626 -15.45 15.10 -34.84
C VAL A 626 -14.15 14.51 -35.39
N ALA A 627 -13.58 15.12 -36.43
CA ALA A 627 -12.27 14.73 -36.97
C ALA A 627 -11.47 15.95 -37.44
N GLU A 628 -10.20 16.03 -37.07
CA GLU A 628 -9.32 17.15 -37.47
C GLU A 628 -7.83 16.82 -37.43
N PHE A 629 -7.05 17.68 -38.09
CA PHE A 629 -5.60 17.79 -37.93
C PHE A 629 -5.27 18.99 -37.04
N SER A 630 -4.28 18.84 -36.17
CA SER A 630 -3.83 19.90 -35.24
C SER A 630 -2.30 20.01 -35.20
N ASP A 631 -1.80 21.24 -35.09
CA ASP A 631 -0.38 21.56 -34.92
C ASP A 631 0.04 21.41 -33.44
N GLN A 632 1.28 20.97 -33.17
CA GLN A 632 1.78 20.73 -31.81
C GLN A 632 1.66 21.94 -30.89
N SER A 633 1.88 23.15 -31.42
CA SER A 633 1.70 24.42 -30.73
C SER A 633 0.26 24.69 -30.26
N THR A 634 -0.73 23.99 -30.83
CA THR A 634 -2.15 24.11 -30.48
C THR A 634 -2.65 23.01 -29.54
N TYR A 635 -2.18 21.77 -29.70
CA TYR A 635 -2.63 20.64 -28.88
C TYR A 635 -1.74 20.35 -27.67
N SER A 636 -0.48 20.80 -27.61
CA SER A 636 0.44 20.48 -26.52
C SER A 636 1.00 21.73 -25.85
N ARG A 637 0.86 21.82 -24.53
CA ARG A 637 1.37 22.93 -23.70
C ARG A 637 2.15 22.41 -22.50
N LYS A 638 3.26 23.09 -22.16
CA LYS A 638 4.16 22.73 -21.05
C LYS A 638 4.29 23.89 -20.07
N GLU A 639 3.66 23.76 -18.90
CA GLU A 639 3.55 24.82 -17.90
C GLU A 639 4.64 24.66 -16.84
N THR A 640 5.75 25.38 -17.01
CA THR A 640 6.93 25.30 -16.13
C THR A 640 6.77 26.12 -14.84
N ALA A 641 5.65 25.93 -14.13
CA ALA A 641 5.42 26.52 -12.82
C ALA A 641 6.20 25.78 -11.72
N GLY A 642 7.18 26.43 -11.09
CA GLY A 642 7.92 25.85 -9.96
C GLY A 642 7.01 25.52 -8.77
N LEU A 643 7.29 24.42 -8.07
CA LEU A 643 6.41 23.85 -7.04
C LEU A 643 5.94 24.86 -6.00
N MET A 644 6.84 25.70 -5.47
CA MET A 644 6.48 26.76 -4.51
C MET A 644 5.44 27.74 -5.06
N LYS A 645 5.55 28.17 -6.33
CA LYS A 645 4.56 29.05 -6.96
C LYS A 645 3.20 28.35 -7.03
N LEU A 646 3.18 27.12 -7.54
CA LEU A 646 1.96 26.31 -7.67
C LEU A 646 1.28 26.07 -6.30
N LEU A 647 2.05 25.93 -5.22
CA LEU A 647 1.51 25.76 -3.86
C LEU A 647 1.01 27.06 -3.20
N PHE A 648 1.52 28.23 -3.58
CA PHE A 648 1.07 29.51 -2.99
C PHE A 648 0.00 30.24 -3.83
N SER A 649 0.08 30.21 -5.17
CA SER A 649 -0.89 30.87 -6.06
C SER A 649 -1.86 29.91 -6.75
N GLY A 650 -1.61 28.60 -6.70
CA GLY A 650 -2.16 27.68 -7.70
C GLY A 650 -1.51 27.90 -9.08
N LEU A 651 -2.07 27.23 -10.08
CA LEU A 651 -1.83 27.46 -11.49
C LEU A 651 -3.17 27.69 -12.19
N SER A 652 -3.28 28.73 -13.02
CA SER A 652 -4.41 28.93 -13.92
C SER A 652 -3.90 28.96 -15.36
N VAL A 653 -4.56 28.20 -16.23
CA VAL A 653 -4.23 28.04 -17.66
C VAL A 653 -5.48 28.38 -18.46
N GLU A 654 -5.35 29.25 -19.45
CA GLU A 654 -6.45 29.63 -20.34
C GLU A 654 -6.24 28.99 -21.72
N LEU A 655 -7.22 28.18 -22.15
CA LEU A 655 -7.25 27.63 -23.50
C LEU A 655 -8.14 28.52 -24.39
N PRO A 656 -7.66 28.94 -25.57
CA PRO A 656 -8.34 29.93 -26.42
C PRO A 656 -9.62 29.39 -27.07
N PRO A 657 -10.40 30.27 -27.74
CA PRO A 657 -11.36 29.88 -28.77
C PRO A 657 -10.66 29.11 -29.91
N GLY A 658 -11.41 28.41 -30.74
CA GLY A 658 -10.90 27.66 -31.89
C GLY A 658 -9.98 26.45 -31.60
N ARG A 659 -9.57 26.21 -30.33
CA ARG A 659 -8.66 25.11 -29.91
C ARG A 659 -9.04 23.73 -30.51
N PRO A 660 -8.08 22.79 -30.64
CA PRO A 660 -8.41 21.43 -31.03
C PRO A 660 -9.23 20.69 -29.96
N MET A 661 -9.90 19.62 -30.39
CA MET A 661 -10.81 18.81 -29.59
C MET A 661 -10.13 18.06 -28.44
N SER A 662 -8.82 17.86 -28.50
CA SER A 662 -7.97 17.27 -27.46
C SER A 662 -6.77 18.19 -27.20
N VAL A 663 -6.55 18.60 -25.95
CA VAL A 663 -5.42 19.44 -25.53
C VAL A 663 -4.70 18.80 -24.34
N GLU A 664 -3.38 18.68 -24.45
CA GLU A 664 -2.45 18.18 -23.43
C GLU A 664 -1.78 19.35 -22.70
N VAL A 665 -1.83 19.34 -21.37
CA VAL A 665 -1.13 20.29 -20.50
C VAL A 665 -0.22 19.50 -19.55
N ASN A 666 1.09 19.52 -19.84
CA ASN A 666 2.13 18.89 -19.01
C ASN A 666 2.64 19.89 -17.94
N ILE A 667 2.73 19.45 -16.68
CA ILE A 667 3.16 20.29 -15.56
C ILE A 667 4.30 19.58 -14.80
N PRO A 668 5.58 19.83 -15.16
CA PRO A 668 6.72 19.06 -14.65
C PRO A 668 6.91 19.04 -13.12
N SER A 669 6.38 20.03 -12.40
CA SER A 669 6.48 20.11 -10.95
C SER A 669 5.49 19.21 -10.20
N LEU A 670 4.46 18.69 -10.86
CA LEU A 670 3.47 17.79 -10.27
C LEU A 670 3.97 16.34 -10.28
N GLN A 671 5.01 16.05 -9.50
CA GLN A 671 5.65 14.73 -9.43
C GLN A 671 5.43 13.97 -8.11
N SER A 672 5.11 14.65 -7.00
CA SER A 672 5.10 14.03 -5.66
C SER A 672 3.77 13.36 -5.32
N ALA A 673 3.84 12.08 -4.97
CA ALA A 673 2.69 11.30 -4.53
C ALA A 673 2.15 11.71 -3.13
N LEU A 674 2.86 12.58 -2.40
CA LEU A 674 2.45 13.11 -1.10
C LEU A 674 1.46 14.29 -1.20
N LEU A 675 1.32 14.88 -2.39
CA LEU A 675 0.51 16.07 -2.62
C LEU A 675 -0.74 15.71 -3.42
N ALA A 676 -1.86 16.35 -3.07
CA ALA A 676 -3.13 16.25 -3.77
C ALA A 676 -3.61 17.65 -4.18
N TYR A 677 -4.40 17.71 -5.24
CA TYR A 677 -4.81 18.95 -5.88
C TYR A 677 -6.29 18.91 -6.26
N LYS A 678 -6.89 20.07 -6.47
CA LYS A 678 -8.22 20.21 -7.06
C LYS A 678 -8.10 20.94 -8.38
N LEU A 679 -8.64 20.30 -9.41
CA LEU A 679 -8.83 20.85 -10.74
C LEU A 679 -10.23 21.45 -10.80
N GLU A 680 -10.32 22.72 -11.18
CA GLU A 680 -11.56 23.44 -11.47
C GLU A 680 -11.56 23.83 -12.95
N ILE A 681 -12.67 23.58 -13.64
CA ILE A 681 -12.82 23.83 -15.08
C ILE A 681 -14.05 24.69 -15.28
N VAL A 682 -13.85 25.89 -15.81
CA VAL A 682 -14.93 26.87 -16.06
C VAL A 682 -15.03 27.13 -17.55
N ASN A 683 -16.16 26.75 -18.14
CA ASN A 683 -16.59 27.21 -19.47
C ASN A 683 -17.80 28.15 -19.27
N PRO A 684 -17.63 29.48 -19.29
CA PRO A 684 -18.67 30.42 -18.88
C PRO A 684 -19.71 30.74 -19.96
N GLN A 685 -19.56 30.25 -21.20
CA GLN A 685 -20.34 30.67 -22.36
C GLN A 685 -20.97 29.53 -23.18
N CYS A 686 -20.57 28.28 -22.95
CA CYS A 686 -21.08 27.10 -23.66
C CYS A 686 -22.30 26.52 -22.94
N GLN A 687 -23.46 26.44 -23.61
CA GLN A 687 -24.69 25.88 -23.03
C GLN A 687 -24.75 24.36 -23.20
N ALA A 688 -25.17 23.65 -22.16
CA ALA A 688 -25.14 22.18 -22.12
C ALA A 688 -26.00 21.50 -23.19
N ASP A 689 -27.12 22.12 -23.60
CA ASP A 689 -28.06 21.56 -24.58
C ASP A 689 -27.58 21.70 -26.03
N GLU A 690 -26.52 22.47 -26.31
CA GLU A 690 -25.96 22.65 -27.66
C GLU A 690 -24.67 21.86 -27.91
N THR A 691 -24.11 21.20 -26.88
CA THR A 691 -22.85 20.42 -26.97
C THR A 691 -23.04 18.99 -27.48
N LEU A 692 -22.04 18.49 -28.22
CA LEU A 692 -21.92 17.10 -28.65
C LEU A 692 -21.56 16.16 -27.49
N PHE A 693 -20.66 16.60 -26.61
CA PHE A 693 -20.22 15.85 -25.44
C PHE A 693 -19.74 16.81 -24.33
N SER A 694 -19.86 16.38 -23.08
CA SER A 694 -19.44 17.16 -21.91
C SER A 694 -17.94 16.98 -21.65
N PRO A 695 -17.23 17.98 -21.08
CA PRO A 695 -15.78 17.91 -20.90
C PRO A 695 -15.29 16.61 -20.24
N LEU A 696 -14.34 15.94 -20.89
CA LEU A 696 -13.68 14.73 -20.39
C LEU A 696 -12.22 15.09 -20.06
N VAL A 697 -11.72 14.62 -18.93
CA VAL A 697 -10.31 14.81 -18.54
C VAL A 697 -9.66 13.48 -18.18
N ARG A 698 -8.45 13.26 -18.68
CA ARG A 698 -7.52 12.22 -18.20
C ARG A 698 -6.36 12.92 -17.49
N GLN A 699 -6.17 12.63 -16.21
CA GLN A 699 -4.83 12.79 -15.61
C GLN A 699 -4.01 11.55 -15.99
N TYR A 700 -2.72 11.71 -16.30
CA TYR A 700 -1.82 10.56 -16.50
C TYR A 700 -0.36 10.85 -16.19
N LEU A 701 0.37 9.76 -15.93
CA LEU A 701 1.82 9.68 -15.91
C LEU A 701 2.27 8.68 -16.99
N ASP A 702 3.39 8.96 -17.65
CA ASP A 702 3.99 8.03 -18.61
C ASP A 702 4.82 6.93 -17.92
N GLN A 703 5.35 7.22 -16.72
CA GLN A 703 6.06 6.28 -15.84
C GLN A 703 5.72 6.62 -14.37
N PRO A 704 5.00 5.76 -13.62
CA PRO A 704 4.37 4.50 -14.08
C PRO A 704 3.17 4.79 -14.99
N TYR A 705 2.63 3.78 -15.67
CA TYR A 705 1.42 3.93 -16.49
C TYR A 705 0.15 4.09 -15.62
N GLU A 706 0.06 5.22 -14.93
CA GLU A 706 -1.13 5.69 -14.24
C GLU A 706 -1.98 6.52 -15.19
N SER A 707 -3.28 6.24 -15.24
CA SER A 707 -4.27 7.08 -15.90
C SER A 707 -5.56 7.05 -15.09
N LYS A 708 -6.25 8.18 -14.98
CA LYS A 708 -7.53 8.29 -14.29
C LYS A 708 -8.41 9.30 -15.02
N TYR A 709 -9.65 8.92 -15.29
CA TYR A 709 -10.60 9.68 -16.10
C TYR A 709 -11.66 10.36 -15.23
N PHE A 710 -12.02 11.58 -15.61
CA PHE A 710 -13.09 12.38 -15.04
C PHE A 710 -14.06 12.77 -16.15
N VAL A 711 -15.26 12.20 -16.13
CA VAL A 711 -16.37 12.52 -17.05
C VAL A 711 -17.15 13.74 -16.53
N ASN A 712 -17.77 14.49 -17.42
CA ASN A 712 -18.58 15.68 -17.10
C ASN A 712 -17.81 16.67 -16.18
N ALA A 713 -16.54 16.90 -16.51
CA ALA A 713 -15.55 17.47 -15.62
C ALA A 713 -15.72 18.99 -15.45
N THR A 714 -16.36 19.37 -14.35
CA THR A 714 -16.43 20.76 -13.84
C THR A 714 -15.48 20.98 -12.65
N SER A 715 -15.31 19.95 -11.81
CA SER A 715 -14.24 19.88 -10.82
C SER A 715 -13.78 18.44 -10.62
N ALA A 716 -12.51 18.23 -10.26
CA ALA A 716 -11.93 16.91 -10.07
C ALA A 716 -10.89 16.87 -8.93
N ASP A 717 -10.93 15.79 -8.15
CA ASP A 717 -9.98 15.46 -7.07
C ASP A 717 -8.78 14.69 -7.64
N ILE A 718 -7.64 15.38 -7.68
CA ILE A 718 -6.39 14.95 -8.35
C ILE A 718 -5.41 14.39 -7.32
N SER A 719 -5.00 13.14 -7.50
CA SER A 719 -3.87 12.55 -6.78
C SER A 719 -3.18 11.49 -7.64
N LEU A 720 -1.90 11.26 -7.40
CA LEU A 720 -1.01 10.44 -8.23
C LEU A 720 -0.11 9.51 -7.41
N HIS A 721 0.48 8.50 -8.08
CA HIS A 721 1.37 7.48 -7.52
C HIS A 721 2.77 7.52 -8.15
N GLY A 722 3.24 8.72 -8.52
CA GLY A 722 4.59 8.98 -9.04
C GLY A 722 5.68 8.92 -7.96
N VAL A 723 6.41 10.02 -7.75
CA VAL A 723 7.54 10.04 -6.80
C VAL A 723 7.01 9.93 -5.36
N ALA A 724 7.11 8.71 -4.81
CA ALA A 724 6.74 8.35 -3.45
C ALA A 724 7.98 8.06 -2.58
N PRO A 725 7.92 8.29 -1.25
CA PRO A 725 9.06 8.05 -0.37
C PRO A 725 9.49 6.59 -0.28
N TYR A 726 10.77 6.37 0.01
CA TYR A 726 11.41 5.05 0.19
C TYR A 726 11.40 4.14 -1.05
N LEU A 727 11.03 4.66 -2.22
CA LEU A 727 11.16 3.96 -3.50
C LEU A 727 12.58 4.10 -4.07
N PRO A 728 13.14 3.05 -4.70
CA PRO A 728 14.36 3.13 -5.49
C PRO A 728 14.18 4.00 -6.77
N PRO A 729 15.25 4.60 -7.32
CA PRO A 729 15.22 5.31 -8.60
C PRO A 729 14.90 4.39 -9.80
N THR A 730 14.38 4.99 -10.88
CA THR A 730 14.04 4.32 -12.14
C THR A 730 15.28 3.90 -12.94
N LEU A 731 15.14 2.90 -13.81
CA LEU A 731 16.20 2.42 -14.71
C LEU A 731 16.51 3.33 -15.91
N GLY A 732 15.84 4.47 -16.05
CA GLY A 732 16.05 5.41 -17.16
C GLY A 732 15.36 6.76 -16.98
N ASP A 733 15.70 7.69 -17.88
CA ASP A 733 15.15 9.05 -17.91
C ASP A 733 13.72 9.08 -18.50
N ALA A 734 12.73 9.10 -17.62
CA ALA A 734 11.34 9.37 -17.97
C ALA A 734 11.10 10.87 -18.21
N GLU A 735 10.08 11.21 -19.02
CA GLU A 735 9.40 12.51 -18.95
C GLU A 735 8.82 12.69 -17.53
N LYS A 736 8.97 13.88 -16.93
CA LYS A 736 8.69 14.10 -15.50
C LYS A 736 7.49 15.01 -15.30
N GLY A 737 6.65 14.64 -14.34
CA GLY A 737 5.46 15.39 -13.89
C GLY A 737 4.14 14.92 -14.50
N LEU A 738 3.04 15.42 -13.94
CA LEU A 738 1.67 15.06 -14.34
C LEU A 738 1.27 15.76 -15.64
N THR A 739 0.64 15.00 -16.54
CA THR A 739 -0.01 15.56 -17.74
C THR A 739 -1.53 15.43 -17.62
N PHE A 740 -2.24 16.48 -18.03
CA PHE A 740 -3.69 16.49 -18.18
C PHE A 740 -4.05 16.53 -19.66
N GLN A 741 -4.84 15.56 -20.12
CA GLN A 741 -5.44 15.55 -21.46
C GLN A 741 -6.92 15.92 -21.32
N PHE A 742 -7.30 17.05 -21.92
CA PHE A 742 -8.67 17.60 -21.91
C PHE A 742 -9.30 17.33 -23.27
N TRP A 743 -10.45 16.64 -23.31
CA TRP A 743 -11.32 16.63 -24.47
C TRP A 743 -12.49 17.58 -24.24
N THR A 744 -12.71 18.53 -25.15
CA THR A 744 -13.83 19.47 -25.12
C THR A 744 -14.43 19.65 -26.50
N ASP A 745 -15.75 19.82 -26.57
CA ASP A 745 -16.45 20.10 -27.83
C ASP A 745 -15.84 21.32 -28.56
N PRO A 746 -15.26 21.15 -29.76
CA PRO A 746 -14.62 22.22 -30.52
C PRO A 746 -15.63 23.11 -31.28
N SER A 747 -16.93 22.85 -31.17
CA SER A 747 -17.99 23.72 -31.71
C SER A 747 -18.46 24.81 -30.73
N CYS A 748 -18.09 24.73 -29.45
CA CYS A 748 -18.23 25.84 -28.50
C CYS A 748 -17.01 26.77 -28.57
N ASP A 749 -17.13 27.86 -29.33
CA ASP A 749 -16.08 28.87 -29.48
C ASP A 749 -16.00 29.80 -28.26
N SER A 750 -15.50 29.25 -27.15
CA SER A 750 -15.43 29.90 -25.84
C SER A 750 -14.12 29.58 -25.12
N ASN A 751 -13.57 30.53 -24.37
CA ASN A 751 -12.34 30.32 -23.58
C ASN A 751 -12.61 29.29 -22.47
N LEU A 752 -11.68 28.34 -22.29
CA LEU A 752 -11.71 27.39 -21.19
C LEU A 752 -10.72 27.83 -20.11
N LEU A 753 -11.22 28.22 -18.94
CA LEU A 753 -10.37 28.53 -17.79
C LEU A 753 -10.17 27.28 -16.95
N ILE A 754 -8.94 26.77 -16.94
CA ILE A 754 -8.49 25.67 -16.10
C ILE A 754 -7.78 26.27 -14.89
N THR A 755 -8.12 25.83 -13.68
CA THR A 755 -7.40 26.25 -12.45
C THR A 755 -7.10 25.04 -11.56
N ILE A 756 -5.84 24.91 -11.16
CA ILE A 756 -5.32 23.85 -10.30
C ILE A 756 -4.88 24.47 -8.98
N LYS A 757 -5.48 24.02 -7.87
CA LYS A 757 -5.21 24.48 -6.50
C LYS A 757 -4.70 23.33 -5.65
N PRO A 758 -3.77 23.54 -4.70
CA PRO A 758 -3.36 22.50 -3.76
C PRO A 758 -4.47 22.18 -2.76
N ASP A 759 -4.71 20.89 -2.53
CA ASP A 759 -5.55 20.40 -1.43
C ASP A 759 -4.65 19.97 -0.27
N PHE A 760 -4.23 20.93 0.56
CA PHE A 760 -3.44 20.66 1.76
C PHE A 760 -4.13 19.71 2.74
N TRP A 761 -5.47 19.70 2.78
CA TRP A 761 -6.21 18.79 3.65
C TRP A 761 -6.19 17.37 3.10
N GLY A 762 -6.49 17.18 1.81
CA GLY A 762 -6.39 15.90 1.12
C GLY A 762 -4.97 15.31 1.13
N SER A 763 -3.96 16.16 0.93
CA SER A 763 -2.53 15.79 1.01
C SER A 763 -2.18 15.18 2.37
N LEU A 764 -2.74 15.71 3.46
CA LEU A 764 -2.52 15.22 4.83
C LEU A 764 -2.94 13.75 5.00
N GLY A 765 -3.98 13.30 4.29
CA GLY A 765 -4.44 11.90 4.31
C GLY A 765 -3.48 10.95 3.59
N LYS A 766 -2.85 11.41 2.49
CA LYS A 766 -1.89 10.62 1.69
C LYS A 766 -0.59 10.29 2.46
N LEU A 767 -0.32 10.95 3.59
CA LEU A 767 0.83 10.65 4.45
C LEU A 767 0.72 9.30 5.16
N TYR A 768 -0.46 8.90 5.63
CA TYR A 768 -0.60 7.75 6.54
C TYR A 768 -0.07 6.44 5.92
N MET A 769 -0.49 6.13 4.70
CA MET A 769 -0.12 4.88 4.02
C MET A 769 1.39 4.74 3.80
N ARG A 770 2.05 5.84 3.44
CA ARG A 770 3.49 5.86 3.07
C ARG A 770 4.42 6.02 4.26
N TYR A 771 3.91 6.47 5.41
CA TYR A 771 4.67 6.67 6.64
C TYR A 771 4.20 5.80 7.83
N ARG A 772 3.35 4.79 7.62
CA ARG A 772 2.79 3.96 8.73
C ARG A 772 3.82 3.31 9.66
N THR A 773 5.01 2.98 9.16
CA THR A 773 6.14 2.43 9.94
C THR A 773 6.81 3.43 10.88
N VAL A 774 6.60 4.74 10.67
CA VAL A 774 7.01 5.82 11.61
C VAL A 774 6.49 5.57 13.02
N PHE A 775 5.27 5.03 13.15
CA PHE A 775 4.64 4.75 14.45
C PHE A 775 5.29 3.60 15.23
N ALA A 776 6.23 2.85 14.64
CA ALA A 776 7.15 1.97 15.38
C ALA A 776 8.48 2.68 15.70
N ALA A 777 9.00 3.46 14.75
CA ALA A 777 10.35 4.04 14.82
C ALA A 777 10.48 5.31 15.68
N PHE A 778 9.74 6.39 15.34
CA PHE A 778 9.91 7.69 16.00
C PHE A 778 9.43 7.75 17.47
N PRO A 779 8.51 6.89 17.94
CA PRO A 779 8.28 6.69 19.36
C PRO A 779 9.49 6.15 20.12
N MET A 780 10.29 5.26 19.52
CA MET A 780 11.52 4.75 20.13
C MET A 780 12.55 5.86 20.34
N LEU A 781 12.72 6.76 19.35
CA LEU A 781 13.48 8.00 19.48
C LEU A 781 13.04 8.80 20.72
N THR A 782 11.74 9.03 20.89
CA THR A 782 11.20 9.82 22.00
C THR A 782 11.49 9.16 23.35
N VAL A 783 11.23 7.85 23.48
CA VAL A 783 11.44 7.10 24.73
C VAL A 783 12.92 6.99 25.10
N ALA A 784 13.80 6.74 24.13
CA ALA A 784 15.24 6.68 24.36
C ALA A 784 15.81 8.03 24.85
N LEU A 785 15.36 9.16 24.31
CA LEU A 785 15.73 10.49 24.82
C LEU A 785 15.19 10.75 26.24
N VAL A 786 13.96 10.36 26.54
CA VAL A 786 13.35 10.52 27.87
C VAL A 786 14.11 9.69 28.93
N LEU A 787 14.45 8.44 28.62
CA LEU A 787 15.31 7.61 29.48
C LEU A 787 16.71 8.20 29.65
N ARG A 788 17.34 8.66 28.55
CA ARG A 788 18.67 9.31 28.58
C ARG A 788 18.73 10.49 29.55
N LYS A 789 17.63 11.26 29.63
CA LYS A 789 17.50 12.39 30.56
C LYS A 789 17.19 11.93 31.99
N GLN A 790 16.40 10.87 32.19
CA GLN A 790 16.19 10.25 33.52
C GLN A 790 17.49 9.75 34.14
N PHE A 791 18.30 8.97 33.40
CA PHE A 791 19.60 8.48 33.88
C PHE A 791 20.54 9.64 34.26
N ARG A 792 20.70 10.66 33.40
CA ARG A 792 21.53 11.84 33.71
C ARG A 792 21.10 12.58 34.98
N VAL A 793 19.78 12.66 35.26
CA VAL A 793 19.26 13.27 36.48
C VAL A 793 19.46 12.36 37.69
N TYR A 794 19.32 11.04 37.54
CA TYR A 794 19.58 10.07 38.60
C TYR A 794 21.06 10.01 39.01
N ASP A 795 21.98 9.94 38.04
CA ASP A 795 23.42 9.89 38.30
C ASP A 795 23.93 11.15 39.02
N SER A 796 23.33 12.31 38.74
CA SER A 796 23.69 13.59 39.38
C SER A 796 22.99 13.84 40.72
N SER A 797 21.65 13.64 40.79
CA SER A 797 20.85 14.00 41.97
C SER A 797 20.50 12.86 42.93
N GLY A 798 20.60 11.61 42.47
CA GLY A 798 20.08 10.43 43.18
C GLY A 798 18.56 10.23 43.09
N VAL A 799 17.83 11.11 42.38
CA VAL A 799 16.38 11.01 42.19
C VAL A 799 16.06 10.58 40.76
N PHE A 800 15.34 9.47 40.60
CA PHE A 800 14.88 8.96 39.31
C PHE A 800 13.51 9.57 38.99
N ILE A 801 13.54 10.71 38.31
CA ILE A 801 12.34 11.50 37.98
C ILE A 801 11.33 10.72 37.14
N SER A 802 10.06 11.12 37.21
CA SER A 802 9.00 10.47 36.44
C SER A 802 9.21 10.64 34.93
N PHE A 803 8.72 9.70 34.13
CA PHE A 803 8.75 9.78 32.67
C PHE A 803 8.13 11.10 32.16
N SER A 804 7.01 11.56 32.76
CA SER A 804 6.36 12.82 32.39
C SER A 804 7.16 14.08 32.77
N GLN A 805 7.93 14.06 33.87
CA GLN A 805 8.85 15.13 34.24
C GLN A 805 10.06 15.17 33.30
N SER A 806 10.60 14.00 32.94
CA SER A 806 11.70 13.89 31.99
C SER A 806 11.27 14.33 30.58
N LEU A 807 10.07 13.98 30.14
CA LEU A 807 9.49 14.45 28.88
C LEU A 807 9.36 15.97 28.82
N ASP A 808 8.94 16.65 29.90
CA ASP A 808 8.97 18.12 29.97
C ASP A 808 10.39 18.69 29.77
N LEU A 809 11.39 18.11 30.45
CA LEU A 809 12.79 18.52 30.30
C LEU A 809 13.39 18.21 28.91
N CYS A 810 12.90 17.18 28.23
CA CYS A 810 13.27 16.84 26.86
C CYS A 810 12.61 17.77 25.84
N LEU A 811 11.32 18.11 26.01
CA LEU A 811 10.60 19.04 25.14
C LEU A 811 11.10 20.49 25.24
N ARG A 812 11.71 20.88 26.37
CA ARG A 812 12.36 22.20 26.51
C ARG A 812 13.74 22.31 25.85
N GLN A 813 14.36 21.21 25.44
CA GLN A 813 15.78 21.22 25.04
C GLN A 813 16.15 20.14 24.02
N SER A 814 16.09 18.86 24.42
CA SER A 814 16.69 17.76 23.67
C SER A 814 15.88 17.33 22.44
N ILE A 815 14.55 17.36 22.50
CA ILE A 815 13.70 17.00 21.36
C ILE A 815 13.70 18.11 20.29
N PRO A 816 13.48 19.41 20.61
CA PRO A 816 13.56 20.47 19.60
C PRO A 816 14.93 20.56 18.92
N LEU A 817 16.03 20.49 19.69
CA LEU A 817 17.38 20.55 19.13
C LEU A 817 17.64 19.39 18.15
N LEU A 818 17.21 18.18 18.50
CA LEU A 818 17.39 17.03 17.62
C LEU A 818 16.50 17.14 16.38
N LEU A 819 15.21 17.50 16.51
CA LEU A 819 14.32 17.69 15.36
C LEU A 819 14.87 18.77 14.41
N VAL A 820 15.40 19.89 14.92
CA VAL A 820 16.07 20.90 14.10
C VAL A 820 17.31 20.34 13.39
N SER A 821 18.15 19.55 14.07
CA SER A 821 19.31 18.92 13.43
C SER A 821 18.91 17.88 12.37
N LEU A 822 17.79 17.18 12.56
CA LEU A 822 17.26 16.21 11.59
C LEU A 822 16.59 16.91 10.40
N THR A 823 15.94 18.07 10.58
CA THR A 823 15.48 18.90 9.45
C THR A 823 16.63 19.47 8.63
N LEU A 824 17.69 19.95 9.30
CA LEU A 824 18.87 20.45 8.62
C LEU A 824 19.57 19.33 7.84
N LEU A 825 19.69 18.14 8.44
CA LEU A 825 20.21 16.95 7.76
C LEU A 825 19.34 16.55 6.55
N SER A 826 18.01 16.57 6.71
CA SER A 826 17.06 16.25 5.64
C SER A 826 17.16 17.20 4.44
N VAL A 827 17.46 18.48 4.67
CA VAL A 827 17.67 19.48 3.60
C VAL A 827 19.09 19.40 3.04
N SER A 828 20.09 19.05 3.85
CA SER A 828 21.50 18.95 3.40
C SER A 828 21.87 17.64 2.70
N LEU A 829 20.93 16.68 2.59
CA LEU A 829 21.15 15.42 1.88
C LEU A 829 21.10 15.57 0.34
N GLU A 830 20.58 16.70 -0.16
CA GLU A 830 20.58 17.06 -1.57
C GLU A 830 22.02 17.03 -2.14
N GLY A 831 22.33 15.97 -2.90
CA GLY A 831 23.64 15.78 -3.53
C GLY A 831 24.69 15.02 -2.71
N VAL A 832 24.36 14.46 -1.53
CA VAL A 832 25.29 13.63 -0.74
C VAL A 832 25.08 12.13 -1.04
N PRO A 833 25.93 11.47 -1.86
CA PRO A 833 25.78 10.04 -2.13
C PRO A 833 26.07 9.20 -0.87
N ALA A 834 25.13 8.33 -0.48
CA ALA A 834 25.19 7.49 0.73
C ALA A 834 26.45 6.59 0.83
N SER A 835 27.13 6.42 -0.32
CA SER A 835 28.52 5.97 -0.49
C SER A 835 29.50 6.23 0.66
N TRP A 836 29.43 7.36 1.40
CA TRP A 836 30.38 7.63 2.48
C TRP A 836 30.26 6.63 3.64
N LEU A 837 29.03 6.19 3.98
CA LEU A 837 28.82 5.20 5.03
C LEU A 837 28.95 3.77 4.50
N SER A 838 28.47 3.49 3.29
CA SER A 838 28.55 2.14 2.71
C SER A 838 29.98 1.73 2.36
N ARG A 839 30.83 2.65 1.87
CA ARG A 839 32.28 2.40 1.66
C ARG A 839 33.06 2.12 2.96
N PHE A 840 32.52 2.49 4.12
CA PHE A 840 33.13 2.22 5.42
C PHE A 840 32.75 0.84 6.00
N LEU A 841 31.69 0.21 5.48
CA LEU A 841 31.18 -1.08 5.93
C LEU A 841 31.39 -2.20 4.90
N ASN A 842 31.19 -1.93 3.61
CA ASN A 842 31.30 -2.89 2.53
C ASN A 842 32.55 -2.62 1.68
N GLN A 843 33.60 -3.42 1.88
CA GLN A 843 34.85 -3.36 1.11
C GLN A 843 34.70 -4.08 -0.24
N ALA A 844 33.85 -3.56 -1.12
CA ALA A 844 33.66 -4.03 -2.49
C ALA A 844 33.86 -2.89 -3.48
N HIS A 845 34.50 -3.18 -4.63
CA HIS A 845 34.70 -2.18 -5.68
C HIS A 845 33.38 -1.86 -6.39
N THR A 846 32.92 -0.61 -6.28
CA THR A 846 31.82 -0.08 -7.10
C THR A 846 32.33 1.07 -7.97
N ASP A 847 32.09 0.97 -9.28
CA ASP A 847 32.41 2.02 -10.24
C ASP A 847 31.57 3.29 -9.97
N PRO A 848 32.09 4.49 -10.28
CA PRO A 848 31.38 5.77 -10.08
C PRO A 848 30.15 5.98 -11.01
N LEU A 849 29.69 4.93 -11.68
CA LEU A 849 28.55 4.90 -12.60
C LEU A 849 27.39 3.99 -12.12
N SER A 850 27.53 3.27 -11.00
CA SER A 850 26.45 2.44 -10.46
C SER A 850 25.37 3.28 -9.76
N VAL A 851 24.10 3.11 -10.16
CA VAL A 851 22.95 3.75 -9.50
C VAL A 851 22.78 3.20 -8.08
N ASP A 852 22.70 4.10 -7.09
CA ASP A 852 22.48 3.75 -5.69
C ASP A 852 20.97 3.55 -5.43
N PHE A 853 20.52 2.29 -5.41
CA PHE A 853 19.12 1.94 -5.17
C PHE A 853 18.67 2.12 -3.71
N HIS A 854 19.59 2.27 -2.75
CA HIS A 854 19.31 2.45 -1.32
C HIS A 854 19.33 3.93 -0.89
N ARG A 855 19.60 4.86 -1.81
CA ARG A 855 19.65 6.32 -1.56
C ARG A 855 18.49 6.85 -0.70
N HIS A 856 17.26 6.39 -0.95
CA HIS A 856 16.06 6.83 -0.23
C HIS A 856 15.73 6.00 1.03
N ASP A 857 16.66 5.23 1.60
CA ASP A 857 16.47 4.50 2.86
C ASP A 857 16.59 5.38 4.13
N MET A 858 16.90 6.68 3.99
CA MET A 858 17.25 7.57 5.11
C MET A 858 16.18 8.61 5.46
N LEU A 859 16.06 8.89 6.77
CA LEU A 859 15.17 9.91 7.37
C LEU A 859 13.70 9.81 6.96
N ILE A 860 13.28 10.60 5.97
CA ILE A 860 11.92 10.68 5.44
C ILE A 860 11.78 9.97 4.08
N GLY A 861 12.86 9.41 3.53
CA GLY A 861 12.85 8.67 2.28
C GLY A 861 12.58 9.50 1.03
N THR A 862 12.83 10.80 1.07
CA THR A 862 12.77 11.69 -0.10
C THR A 862 13.88 12.74 -0.02
N ASP A 863 14.47 13.05 -1.16
CA ASP A 863 15.54 14.03 -1.32
C ASP A 863 15.00 15.46 -1.58
N ASP A 864 13.69 15.64 -1.76
CA ASP A 864 13.09 16.94 -2.06
C ASP A 864 13.06 17.84 -0.79
N PRO A 865 13.83 18.95 -0.75
CA PRO A 865 13.94 19.81 0.44
C PRO A 865 12.65 20.55 0.77
N PHE A 866 11.64 20.56 -0.12
CA PHE A 866 10.30 21.08 0.21
C PHE A 866 9.69 20.38 1.43
N PHE A 867 9.92 19.08 1.62
CA PHE A 867 9.29 18.29 2.68
C PHE A 867 9.97 18.41 4.06
N TRP A 868 10.84 19.40 4.28
CA TRP A 868 11.50 19.68 5.57
C TRP A 868 10.53 19.72 6.77
N PHE A 869 9.30 20.19 6.57
CA PHE A 869 8.27 20.31 7.61
C PHE A 869 7.77 18.95 8.13
N LEU A 870 8.05 17.86 7.42
CA LEU A 870 7.55 16.53 7.75
C LEU A 870 8.24 15.92 8.97
N VAL A 871 9.54 16.17 9.16
CA VAL A 871 10.30 15.71 10.34
C VAL A 871 9.73 16.27 11.66
N PRO A 872 9.47 17.58 11.83
CA PRO A 872 8.85 18.10 13.05
C PRO A 872 7.36 17.73 13.17
N LEU A 873 6.63 17.60 12.06
CA LEU A 873 5.25 17.08 12.06
C LEU A 873 5.20 15.66 12.66
N ILE A 874 6.01 14.75 12.12
CA ILE A 874 6.20 13.39 12.63
C ILE A 874 6.63 13.40 14.10
N GLY A 875 7.61 14.24 14.46
CA GLY A 875 8.12 14.36 15.83
C GLY A 875 7.04 14.76 16.84
N VAL A 876 6.23 15.78 16.53
CA VAL A 876 5.15 16.25 17.41
C VAL A 876 4.02 15.21 17.51
N VAL A 877 3.64 14.57 16.40
CA VAL A 877 2.68 13.46 16.41
C VAL A 877 3.17 12.31 17.28
N CYS A 878 4.42 11.86 17.12
CA CYS A 878 4.98 10.75 17.87
C CYS A 878 5.14 11.06 19.37
N VAL A 879 5.50 12.30 19.74
CA VAL A 879 5.44 12.76 21.14
C VAL A 879 4.03 12.64 21.71
N GLY A 880 3.01 13.03 20.96
CA GLY A 880 1.60 12.89 21.36
C GLY A 880 1.20 11.44 21.60
N VAL A 881 1.54 10.53 20.67
CA VAL A 881 1.28 9.10 20.83
C VAL A 881 2.06 8.52 22.03
N CYS A 882 3.34 8.87 22.21
CA CYS A 882 4.13 8.47 23.39
C CYS A 882 3.49 8.93 24.70
N ALA A 883 2.94 10.15 24.76
CA ALA A 883 2.25 10.65 25.94
C ALA A 883 0.93 9.91 26.19
N VAL A 884 0.13 9.64 25.15
CA VAL A 884 -1.09 8.83 25.26
C VAL A 884 -0.76 7.42 25.76
N VAL A 885 0.21 6.73 25.17
CA VAL A 885 0.65 5.40 25.61
C VAL A 885 1.15 5.45 27.07
N HIS A 886 1.96 6.46 27.44
CA HIS A 886 2.37 6.65 28.84
C HIS A 886 1.19 6.76 29.82
N TYR A 887 0.19 7.59 29.50
CA TYR A 887 -0.97 7.78 30.36
C TYR A 887 -1.92 6.56 30.35
N MET A 888 -2.05 5.85 29.24
CA MET A 888 -2.82 4.60 29.14
C MET A 888 -2.16 3.47 29.95
N THR A 889 -0.84 3.25 29.81
CA THR A 889 -0.09 2.29 30.65
C THR A 889 -0.21 2.65 32.13
N LYS A 890 -0.15 3.95 32.48
CA LYS A 890 -0.34 4.41 33.86
C LYS A 890 -1.77 4.17 34.37
N ALA A 891 -2.79 4.43 33.57
CA ALA A 891 -4.18 4.13 33.93
C ALA A 891 -4.37 2.63 34.15
N LEU A 892 -3.85 1.80 33.24
CA LEU A 892 -3.87 0.34 33.33
C LEU A 892 -3.19 -0.18 34.60
N THR A 893 -1.99 0.29 34.94
CA THR A 893 -1.30 -0.15 36.17
C THR A 893 -2.00 0.31 37.44
N HIS A 894 -2.64 1.49 37.45
CA HIS A 894 -3.49 1.91 38.57
C HIS A 894 -4.75 1.06 38.70
N ILE A 895 -5.45 0.73 37.60
CA ILE A 895 -6.65 -0.12 37.60
C ILE A 895 -6.31 -1.54 38.06
N LEU A 896 -5.29 -2.17 37.45
CA LEU A 896 -4.84 -3.51 37.84
C LEU A 896 -4.28 -3.53 39.28
N GLY A 897 -3.67 -2.43 39.75
CA GLY A 897 -3.27 -2.26 41.14
C GLY A 897 -4.45 -2.09 42.11
N LEU A 898 -5.60 -1.58 41.68
CA LEU A 898 -6.82 -1.56 42.48
C LEU A 898 -7.45 -2.96 42.54
N VAL A 899 -7.54 -3.66 41.40
CA VAL A 899 -8.03 -5.05 41.33
C VAL A 899 -7.17 -5.99 42.15
N TYR A 900 -5.84 -5.93 42.01
CA TYR A 900 -4.90 -6.74 42.82
C TYR A 900 -5.13 -6.54 44.31
N TRP A 901 -5.30 -5.29 44.75
CA TRP A 901 -5.59 -4.98 46.15
C TRP A 901 -6.94 -5.57 46.58
N ALA A 902 -8.02 -5.36 45.82
CA ALA A 902 -9.34 -5.90 46.14
C ALA A 902 -9.34 -7.44 46.24
N VAL A 903 -8.66 -8.14 45.33
CA VAL A 903 -8.51 -9.61 45.39
C VAL A 903 -7.72 -10.03 46.63
N THR A 904 -6.60 -9.37 46.94
CA THR A 904 -5.81 -9.69 48.14
C THR A 904 -6.51 -9.34 49.45
N SER A 905 -7.31 -8.26 49.50
CA SER A 905 -8.05 -7.88 50.70
C SER A 905 -9.26 -8.76 50.95
N LEU A 906 -9.99 -9.19 49.91
CA LEU A 906 -11.03 -10.22 50.06
C LEU A 906 -10.44 -11.55 50.55
N ALA A 907 -9.30 -11.97 50.01
CA ALA A 907 -8.62 -13.20 50.46
C ALA A 907 -8.12 -13.12 51.92
N LEU A 908 -7.72 -11.93 52.39
CA LEU A 908 -7.32 -11.70 53.78
C LEU A 908 -8.51 -11.48 54.73
N SER A 909 -9.68 -11.08 54.22
CA SER A 909 -10.89 -10.86 55.02
C SER A 909 -11.52 -12.16 55.55
N GLY A 910 -10.97 -13.33 55.21
CA GLY A 910 -11.42 -14.64 55.68
C GLY A 910 -10.71 -15.17 56.94
N SER A 911 -9.69 -14.48 57.47
CA SER A 911 -8.95 -14.91 58.67
C SER A 911 -8.99 -13.86 59.77
N THR A 912 -9.76 -14.13 60.82
CA THR A 912 -9.77 -13.35 62.06
C THR A 912 -8.61 -13.77 62.98
N GLU A 913 -7.56 -12.95 63.10
CA GLU A 913 -6.81 -12.73 64.35
C GLU A 913 -5.77 -11.59 64.22
N ASP A 914 -5.72 -10.72 65.22
CA ASP A 914 -4.96 -9.45 65.22
C ASP A 914 -3.47 -9.61 65.61
N GLU A 915 -2.65 -10.31 64.80
CA GLU A 915 -1.18 -10.26 65.03
C GLU A 915 -0.28 -10.45 63.78
N ARG A 916 -0.65 -9.92 62.62
CA ARG A 916 0.15 -10.06 61.36
C ARG A 916 0.42 -8.78 60.56
N ILE A 917 0.44 -7.61 61.20
CA ILE A 917 0.75 -6.32 60.54
C ILE A 917 2.27 -5.97 60.60
N VAL A 918 3.15 -6.99 60.57
CA VAL A 918 4.60 -6.83 60.35
C VAL A 918 5.13 -7.99 59.49
N GLY A 919 5.92 -7.68 58.46
CA GLY A 919 6.98 -8.59 58.02
C GLY A 919 6.72 -9.59 56.89
N SER A 920 5.62 -9.54 56.14
CA SER A 920 5.51 -10.30 54.88
C SER A 920 6.27 -9.56 53.75
N PRO A 921 7.36 -10.13 53.18
CA PRO A 921 8.17 -9.42 52.19
C PRO A 921 7.41 -9.31 50.85
N ALA A 922 7.09 -8.08 50.45
CA ALA A 922 6.28 -7.79 49.24
C ALA A 922 6.92 -8.27 47.92
N PHE A 923 8.24 -8.48 47.92
CA PHE A 923 8.94 -9.35 46.98
C PHE A 923 9.41 -10.59 47.74
N VAL A 924 8.74 -11.73 47.57
CA VAL A 924 9.20 -13.01 48.13
C VAL A 924 10.49 -13.39 47.40
N PRO A 925 11.64 -13.50 48.09
CA PRO A 925 12.89 -13.87 47.44
C PRO A 925 12.85 -15.36 47.05
N SER A 926 12.60 -15.64 45.78
CA SER A 926 12.93 -16.94 45.20
C SER A 926 14.44 -17.16 45.33
N THR A 927 14.85 -18.31 45.86
CA THR A 927 16.28 -18.59 46.13
C THR A 927 17.10 -18.46 44.85
N PRO A 928 18.35 -17.96 44.91
CA PRO A 928 19.15 -17.74 43.71
C PRO A 928 19.38 -19.03 42.91
N LYS A 929 19.52 -20.18 43.59
CA LYS A 929 19.53 -21.51 42.94
C LYS A 929 18.24 -21.77 42.14
N ARG A 930 17.05 -21.53 42.72
CA ARG A 930 15.75 -21.71 42.01
C ARG A 930 15.58 -20.74 40.84
N ARG A 931 15.99 -19.47 41.00
CA ARG A 931 15.98 -18.45 39.94
C ARG A 931 16.84 -18.86 38.75
N MET A 932 18.10 -19.20 39.02
CA MET A 932 19.06 -19.66 38.01
C MET A 932 18.53 -20.89 37.25
N ILE A 933 17.91 -21.84 37.96
CA ILE A 933 17.27 -23.01 37.34
C ILE A 933 16.09 -22.60 36.44
N THR A 934 15.17 -21.76 36.91
CA THR A 934 14.02 -21.32 36.08
C THR A 934 14.44 -20.53 34.85
N THR A 935 15.48 -19.70 34.96
CA THR A 935 16.01 -18.91 33.85
C THR A 935 16.81 -19.78 32.88
N ALA A 936 17.59 -20.76 33.36
CA ALA A 936 18.24 -21.75 32.52
C ALA A 936 17.23 -22.62 31.76
N ILE A 937 16.14 -23.07 32.41
CA ILE A 937 15.05 -23.80 31.74
C ILE A 937 14.38 -22.94 30.67
N LEU A 938 14.07 -21.66 30.96
CA LEU A 938 13.46 -20.76 29.99
C LEU A 938 14.38 -20.50 28.78
N LEU A 939 15.68 -20.27 29.01
CA LEU A 939 16.66 -20.06 27.94
C LEU A 939 16.90 -21.33 27.11
N PHE A 940 16.92 -22.51 27.74
CA PHE A 940 16.97 -23.80 27.04
C PHE A 940 15.73 -24.02 26.17
N LEU A 941 14.54 -23.77 26.70
CA LEU A 941 13.27 -23.89 25.97
C LEU A 941 13.15 -22.87 24.81
N VAL A 942 13.76 -21.68 24.95
CA VAL A 942 13.92 -20.71 23.85
C VAL A 942 14.98 -21.13 22.82
N TRP A 943 15.99 -21.91 23.24
CA TRP A 943 16.99 -22.46 22.34
C TRP A 943 16.45 -23.63 21.50
N THR A 944 15.46 -24.39 22.00
CA THR A 944 15.01 -25.65 21.37
C THR A 944 13.60 -25.65 20.78
N PHE A 945 12.64 -24.88 21.33
CA PHE A 945 11.21 -25.03 20.97
C PHE A 945 10.41 -23.73 20.80
N ILE A 946 10.79 -22.65 21.48
CA ILE A 946 9.97 -21.44 21.58
C ILE A 946 10.71 -20.22 21.01
N PRO A 947 10.10 -19.47 20.07
CA PRO A 947 10.75 -18.30 19.48
C PRO A 947 10.95 -17.20 20.53
N TYR A 948 12.06 -16.46 20.41
CA TYR A 948 12.42 -15.43 21.39
C TYR A 948 11.33 -14.36 21.56
N GLN A 949 10.50 -14.14 20.54
CA GLN A 949 9.35 -13.23 20.52
C GLN A 949 8.25 -13.64 21.53
N PHE A 950 8.04 -14.93 21.79
CA PHE A 950 7.12 -15.39 22.85
C PHE A 950 7.69 -15.11 24.24
N ALA A 951 8.96 -15.43 24.46
CA ALA A 951 9.65 -15.13 25.71
C ALA A 951 9.70 -13.61 25.97
N TYR A 952 9.76 -12.79 24.92
CA TYR A 952 9.59 -11.34 24.99
C TYR A 952 8.21 -10.91 25.49
N LEU A 953 7.13 -11.50 24.94
CA LEU A 953 5.77 -11.24 25.42
C LEU A 953 5.60 -11.62 26.90
N VAL A 954 6.14 -12.78 27.31
CA VAL A 954 6.14 -13.20 28.72
C VAL A 954 6.95 -12.22 29.59
N ALA A 955 8.12 -11.76 29.15
CA ALA A 955 8.91 -10.76 29.86
C ALA A 955 8.16 -9.42 30.00
N CYS A 956 7.44 -8.96 28.98
CA CYS A 956 6.57 -7.78 29.05
C CYS A 956 5.45 -7.95 30.09
N LEU A 957 4.81 -9.13 30.15
CA LEU A 957 3.75 -9.41 31.14
C LEU A 957 4.31 -9.47 32.57
N VAL A 958 5.45 -10.12 32.79
CA VAL A 958 6.14 -10.15 34.09
C VAL A 958 6.58 -8.75 34.51
N GLN A 959 7.07 -7.93 33.57
CA GLN A 959 7.41 -6.53 33.84
C GLN A 959 6.17 -5.69 34.19
N LEU A 960 5.02 -5.90 33.52
CA LEU A 960 3.75 -5.24 33.87
C LEU A 960 3.33 -5.55 35.32
N PHE A 961 3.35 -6.83 35.72
CA PHE A 961 3.07 -7.23 37.11
C PHE A 961 4.11 -6.66 38.10
N THR A 962 5.38 -6.54 37.69
CA THR A 962 6.44 -5.93 38.50
C THR A 962 6.19 -4.44 38.73
N VAL A 963 5.76 -3.69 37.70
CA VAL A 963 5.35 -2.28 37.86
C VAL A 963 4.11 -2.14 38.73
N ILE A 964 3.13 -3.04 38.63
CA ILE A 964 1.95 -3.04 39.50
C ILE A 964 2.35 -3.26 40.98
N ARG A 965 3.24 -4.21 41.27
CA ARG A 965 3.79 -4.42 42.63
C ARG A 965 4.57 -3.19 43.13
N ALA A 966 5.44 -2.62 42.29
CA ALA A 966 6.18 -1.39 42.61
C ALA A 966 5.25 -0.21 42.94
N LEU A 967 4.18 -0.04 42.15
CA LEU A 967 3.14 0.97 42.38
C LEU A 967 2.42 0.75 43.72
N ARG A 968 2.04 -0.50 44.06
CA ARG A 968 1.41 -0.80 45.34
C ARG A 968 2.32 -0.47 46.52
N ILE A 969 3.58 -0.89 46.47
CA ILE A 969 4.57 -0.62 47.53
C ILE A 969 4.78 0.89 47.71
N ASN A 970 4.88 1.65 46.61
CA ASN A 970 5.02 3.11 46.67
C ASN A 970 3.77 3.83 47.22
N ILE A 971 2.58 3.23 47.10
CA ILE A 971 1.33 3.75 47.69
C ILE A 971 1.23 3.39 49.18
N THR A 972 1.58 2.17 49.58
CA THR A 972 1.42 1.70 50.98
C THR A 972 2.60 2.07 51.89
N ALA A 973 3.79 2.21 51.33
CA ALA A 973 5.03 2.55 52.03
C ALA A 973 5.82 3.60 51.22
N PRO A 974 5.35 4.86 51.16
CA PRO A 974 5.97 5.90 50.36
C PRO A 974 7.37 6.25 50.89
N SER A 975 8.40 6.01 50.07
CA SER A 975 9.78 6.41 50.33
C SER A 975 10.45 6.83 49.02
N ASP A 976 11.50 7.64 49.08
CA ASP A 976 12.20 8.09 47.87
C ASP A 976 12.81 6.92 47.09
N ALA A 977 13.25 5.85 47.77
CA ALA A 977 13.70 4.61 47.15
C ALA A 977 12.56 3.88 46.40
N ASN A 978 11.39 3.72 47.03
CA ASN A 978 10.24 3.05 46.41
C ASN A 978 9.68 3.88 45.22
N SER A 979 9.70 5.21 45.33
CA SER A 979 9.29 6.12 44.27
C SER A 979 10.26 6.09 43.08
N ASN A 980 11.57 6.17 43.34
CA ASN A 980 12.63 6.02 42.34
C ASN A 980 12.52 4.69 41.59
N TYR A 981 12.39 3.58 42.33
CA TYR A 981 12.27 2.24 41.75
C TYR A 981 10.99 2.07 40.92
N TYR A 982 9.84 2.57 41.38
CA TYR A 982 8.61 2.58 40.58
C TYR A 982 8.76 3.38 39.28
N HIS A 983 9.36 4.57 39.33
CA HIS A 983 9.60 5.38 38.13
C HIS A 983 10.60 4.72 37.16
N TYR A 984 11.60 4.02 37.68
CA TYR A 984 12.53 3.22 36.87
C TYR A 984 11.80 2.07 36.16
N ALA A 985 11.12 1.20 36.92
CA ALA A 985 10.41 0.05 36.37
C ALA A 985 9.32 0.43 35.35
N HIS A 986 8.56 1.51 35.60
CA HIS A 986 7.56 2.04 34.65
C HIS A 986 8.20 2.55 33.35
N SER A 987 9.40 3.13 33.42
CA SER A 987 10.09 3.66 32.24
C SER A 987 10.73 2.54 31.40
N ILE A 988 11.20 1.46 32.03
CA ILE A 988 11.61 0.22 31.33
C ILE A 988 10.41 -0.50 30.72
N LEU A 989 9.25 -0.56 31.40
CA LEU A 989 8.03 -1.12 30.81
C LEU A 989 7.62 -0.37 29.53
N LEU A 990 7.69 0.97 29.52
CA LEU A 990 7.39 1.75 28.31
C LEU A 990 8.39 1.49 27.18
N LEU A 991 9.68 1.34 27.47
CA LEU A 991 10.68 0.94 26.48
C LEU A 991 10.34 -0.42 25.86
N MET A 992 9.98 -1.40 26.69
CA MET A 992 9.63 -2.74 26.23
C MET A 992 8.34 -2.78 25.41
N LEU A 993 7.32 -1.99 25.80
CA LEU A 993 6.04 -1.87 25.09
C LEU A 993 6.18 -1.27 23.69
N TRP A 994 7.21 -0.48 23.41
CA TRP A 994 7.45 0.07 22.06
C TRP A 994 8.21 -0.87 21.11
N ILE A 995 8.91 -1.88 21.62
CA ILE A 995 9.48 -2.97 20.81
C ILE A 995 8.46 -4.11 20.58
N LEU A 996 7.46 -4.24 21.44
CA LEU A 996 6.44 -5.29 21.34
C LEU A 996 5.72 -5.35 19.97
N PRO A 997 5.34 -4.25 19.29
CA PRO A 997 4.72 -4.29 17.96
C PRO A 997 5.59 -4.89 16.85
N ILE A 998 6.91 -4.93 17.02
CA ILE A 998 7.86 -5.54 16.07
C ILE A 998 7.86 -7.07 16.25
N ASN A 999 7.74 -7.55 17.50
CA ASN A 999 7.76 -8.97 17.84
C ASN A 999 6.41 -9.68 17.64
N LEU A 1000 5.29 -8.96 17.81
CA LEU A 1000 3.94 -9.54 17.77
C LEU A 1000 3.56 -10.20 16.43
N PRO A 1001 3.86 -9.63 15.25
CA PRO A 1001 3.50 -10.25 13.98
C PRO A 1001 4.22 -11.59 13.74
N ILE A 1002 5.52 -11.65 14.02
CA ILE A 1002 6.30 -12.90 13.91
C ILE A 1002 5.77 -13.95 14.89
N LEU A 1003 5.40 -13.53 16.12
CA LEU A 1003 4.76 -14.42 17.10
C LEU A 1003 3.40 -14.94 16.61
N ALA A 1004 2.60 -14.13 15.91
CA ALA A 1004 1.34 -14.57 15.33
C ALA A 1004 1.55 -15.63 14.22
N VAL A 1005 2.60 -15.51 13.40
CA VAL A 1005 2.98 -16.54 12.42
C VAL A 1005 3.32 -17.87 13.14
N TRP A 1006 4.13 -17.82 14.19
CA TRP A 1006 4.48 -19.04 14.95
C TRP A 1006 3.27 -19.69 15.62
N ILE A 1007 2.39 -18.91 16.27
CA ILE A 1007 1.17 -19.43 16.91
C ILE A 1007 0.25 -20.08 15.88
N ARG A 1008 0.07 -19.48 14.70
CA ARG A 1008 -0.71 -20.08 13.61
C ARG A 1008 -0.12 -21.43 13.19
N ASN A 1009 1.19 -21.47 12.97
CA ASN A 1009 1.84 -22.64 12.39
C ASN A 1009 1.93 -23.80 13.40
N LEU A 1010 2.09 -23.50 14.69
CA LEU A 1010 2.00 -24.47 15.78
C LEU A 1010 0.59 -25.06 15.94
N ALA A 1011 -0.47 -24.29 15.65
CA ALA A 1011 -1.85 -24.78 15.66
C ALA A 1011 -2.19 -25.65 14.43
N VAL A 1012 -1.42 -25.55 13.35
CA VAL A 1012 -1.57 -26.37 12.13
C VAL A 1012 -0.71 -27.62 12.21
N HIS A 1013 0.61 -27.50 12.37
CA HIS A 1013 1.54 -28.63 12.49
C HIS A 1013 2.64 -28.39 13.55
N TRP A 1014 2.55 -29.11 14.66
CA TRP A 1014 3.49 -29.03 15.80
C TRP A 1014 4.96 -29.38 15.47
N LEU A 1015 5.22 -30.13 14.40
CA LEU A 1015 6.52 -30.77 14.14
C LEU A 1015 7.43 -30.06 13.12
N THR A 1016 7.04 -28.92 12.54
CA THR A 1016 7.92 -28.18 11.59
C THR A 1016 8.96 -27.33 12.34
N PRO A 1017 10.28 -27.61 12.24
CA PRO A 1017 11.30 -26.89 13.00
C PRO A 1017 11.60 -25.51 12.41
N PHE A 1018 11.41 -24.45 13.18
CA PHE A 1018 11.85 -23.09 12.82
C PHE A 1018 13.35 -22.94 13.09
N SER A 1019 14.14 -22.66 12.05
CA SER A 1019 15.60 -22.50 12.18
C SER A 1019 16.03 -21.10 12.62
N SER A 1020 15.27 -20.05 12.28
CA SER A 1020 15.72 -18.65 12.32
C SER A 1020 15.46 -17.88 13.63
N HIS A 1021 14.54 -18.32 14.49
CA HIS A 1021 14.07 -17.51 15.66
C HIS A 1021 14.44 -18.05 17.05
N HIS A 1022 15.34 -19.03 17.14
CA HIS A 1022 15.84 -19.57 18.41
C HIS A 1022 17.12 -18.86 18.91
N ASN A 1023 17.26 -17.56 18.62
CA ASN A 1023 18.41 -16.76 19.03
C ASN A 1023 18.29 -16.32 20.50
N VAL A 1024 18.90 -17.11 21.39
CA VAL A 1024 18.95 -16.86 22.83
C VAL A 1024 19.55 -15.48 23.19
N LEU A 1025 20.53 -15.01 22.42
CA LEU A 1025 21.20 -13.73 22.67
C LEU A 1025 20.25 -12.53 22.45
N SER A 1026 19.24 -12.66 21.59
CA SER A 1026 18.22 -11.63 21.35
C SER A 1026 17.31 -11.36 22.57
N ILE A 1027 17.25 -12.28 23.55
CA ILE A 1027 16.27 -12.21 24.64
C ILE A 1027 16.84 -12.43 26.05
N MET A 1028 17.97 -13.13 26.19
CA MET A 1028 18.65 -13.33 27.48
C MET A 1028 18.84 -12.01 28.27
N PRO A 1029 19.26 -10.88 27.66
CA PRO A 1029 19.38 -9.62 28.38
C PRO A 1029 18.06 -9.06 28.92
N PHE A 1030 16.96 -9.17 28.18
CA PHE A 1030 15.64 -8.77 28.66
C PHE A 1030 15.15 -9.66 29.80
N ILE A 1031 15.35 -10.98 29.71
CA ILE A 1031 14.98 -11.92 30.77
C ILE A 1031 15.74 -11.58 32.06
N LEU A 1032 17.06 -11.42 31.99
CA LEU A 1032 17.90 -11.06 33.14
C LEU A 1032 17.59 -9.67 33.71
N LEU A 1033 17.22 -8.70 32.86
CA LEU A 1033 16.80 -7.36 33.31
C LEU A 1033 15.47 -7.42 34.07
N VAL A 1034 14.46 -8.09 33.51
CA VAL A 1034 13.15 -8.27 34.16
C VAL A 1034 13.29 -9.11 35.43
N GLU A 1035 14.13 -10.15 35.43
CA GLU A 1035 14.38 -10.97 36.63
C GLU A 1035 14.99 -10.13 37.77
N ASN A 1036 15.99 -9.29 37.49
CA ASN A 1036 16.53 -8.35 38.48
C ASN A 1036 15.46 -7.39 39.01
N LEU A 1037 14.67 -6.79 38.12
CA LEU A 1037 13.54 -5.92 38.48
C LEU A 1037 12.50 -6.66 39.34
N THR A 1038 12.16 -7.92 39.05
CA THR A 1038 11.18 -8.69 39.85
C THR A 1038 11.60 -8.89 41.32
N THR A 1039 12.88 -8.66 41.64
CA THR A 1039 13.42 -8.73 43.02
C THR A 1039 13.60 -7.38 43.69
N GLY A 1040 13.11 -6.29 43.09
CA GLY A 1040 13.20 -4.94 43.64
C GLY A 1040 14.60 -4.32 43.55
N LYS A 1041 15.56 -4.96 42.85
CA LYS A 1041 16.86 -4.35 42.58
C LYS A 1041 16.67 -3.12 41.68
N MET A 1042 17.22 -1.99 42.11
CA MET A 1042 17.34 -0.78 41.30
C MET A 1042 18.75 -0.69 40.73
N VAL A 1043 18.88 -0.14 39.51
CA VAL A 1043 20.16 0.20 38.89
C VAL A 1043 20.97 1.14 39.81
N PRO A 1044 22.26 0.88 40.09
CA PRO A 1044 23.07 1.76 40.92
C PRO A 1044 23.38 3.10 40.22
N ARG A 1045 23.74 4.11 41.00
CA ARG A 1045 24.32 5.36 40.47
C ARG A 1045 25.73 5.04 39.97
N VAL A 1046 26.03 5.43 38.73
CA VAL A 1046 27.28 5.00 38.08
C VAL A 1046 28.37 6.08 38.08
N SER A 1047 29.62 5.68 37.89
CA SER A 1047 30.73 6.62 37.67
C SER A 1047 30.52 7.42 36.37
N ARG A 1048 31.16 8.60 36.25
CA ARG A 1048 31.00 9.47 35.07
C ARG A 1048 31.20 8.70 33.75
N VAL A 1049 32.22 7.84 33.67
CA VAL A 1049 32.55 7.06 32.46
C VAL A 1049 31.41 6.11 32.08
N LEU A 1050 30.91 5.32 33.04
CA LEU A 1050 29.79 4.39 32.83
C LEU A 1050 28.50 5.15 32.47
N GLY A 1051 28.25 6.31 33.09
CA GLY A 1051 27.13 7.19 32.76
C GLY A 1051 27.20 7.78 31.35
N TYR A 1052 28.41 8.07 30.85
CA TYR A 1052 28.62 8.44 29.45
C TYR A 1052 28.26 7.29 28.51
N VAL A 1053 28.61 6.03 28.81
CA VAL A 1053 28.23 4.86 27.99
C VAL A 1053 26.71 4.69 27.95
N THR A 1054 26.02 4.70 29.09
CA THR A 1054 24.54 4.68 29.14
C THR A 1054 23.93 5.81 28.30
N SER A 1055 24.53 7.00 28.36
CA SER A 1055 24.06 8.19 27.65
C SER A 1055 24.42 8.23 26.16
N LEU A 1056 25.39 7.41 25.73
CA LEU A 1056 25.78 7.20 24.34
C LEU A 1056 24.87 6.15 23.68
N LEU A 1057 24.68 4.98 24.31
CA LEU A 1057 23.81 3.91 23.79
C LEU A 1057 22.39 4.41 23.55
N LEU A 1058 21.77 5.07 24.54
CA LEU A 1058 20.44 5.67 24.40
C LEU A 1058 20.37 6.81 23.35
N PHE A 1059 21.51 7.44 23.01
CA PHE A 1059 21.55 8.45 21.96
C PHE A 1059 21.75 7.86 20.56
N ALA A 1060 22.60 6.83 20.44
CA ALA A 1060 22.79 6.08 19.21
C ALA A 1060 21.49 5.38 18.79
N THR A 1061 20.76 4.76 19.73
CA THR A 1061 19.43 4.19 19.47
C THR A 1061 18.42 5.26 19.06
N ALA A 1062 18.44 6.43 19.70
CA ALA A 1062 17.57 7.55 19.33
C ALA A 1062 17.87 8.08 17.91
N LEU A 1063 19.15 8.20 17.55
CA LEU A 1063 19.59 8.66 16.24
C LEU A 1063 19.28 7.63 15.14
N TYR A 1064 19.55 6.35 15.39
CA TYR A 1064 19.23 5.26 14.47
C TYR A 1064 17.71 5.16 14.22
N ALA A 1065 16.91 5.27 15.28
CA ALA A 1065 15.44 5.26 15.16
C ALA A 1065 14.89 6.41 14.31
N ALA A 1066 15.59 7.55 14.29
CA ALA A 1066 15.25 8.69 13.43
C ALA A 1066 15.74 8.53 11.97
N MET A 1067 16.93 7.95 11.77
CA MET A 1067 17.60 7.90 10.45
C MET A 1067 17.26 6.65 9.64
N TYR A 1068 17.15 5.48 10.25
CA TYR A 1068 16.97 4.18 9.58
C TYR A 1068 15.81 3.34 10.11
N GLY A 1069 15.25 3.68 11.27
CA GLY A 1069 14.23 2.87 11.96
C GLY A 1069 12.92 2.63 11.18
N ILE A 1070 12.67 3.38 10.11
CA ILE A 1070 11.53 3.17 9.18
C ILE A 1070 11.86 2.08 8.16
N SER A 1071 13.03 2.20 7.53
CA SER A 1071 13.54 1.31 6.49
C SER A 1071 14.03 -0.04 7.04
N HIS A 1072 14.49 -0.06 8.29
CA HIS A 1072 15.13 -1.19 8.97
C HIS A 1072 14.58 -1.37 10.41
N ALA A 1073 13.26 -1.44 10.56
CA ALA A 1073 12.61 -1.43 11.87
C ALA A 1073 13.04 -2.59 12.79
N TYR A 1074 13.35 -3.76 12.23
CA TYR A 1074 13.84 -4.94 12.97
C TYR A 1074 15.06 -4.64 13.86
N MET A 1075 15.96 -3.75 13.44
CA MET A 1075 17.17 -3.37 14.19
C MET A 1075 16.87 -2.67 15.52
N LEU A 1076 15.69 -2.08 15.69
CA LEU A 1076 15.28 -1.45 16.94
C LEU A 1076 15.22 -2.47 18.09
N HIS A 1077 14.83 -3.72 17.81
CA HIS A 1077 14.87 -4.80 18.81
C HIS A 1077 16.29 -5.01 19.33
N TYR A 1078 17.24 -5.21 18.42
CA TYR A 1078 18.63 -5.50 18.74
C TYR A 1078 19.31 -4.35 19.49
N LEU A 1079 19.05 -3.10 19.11
CA LEU A 1079 19.56 -1.92 19.81
C LEU A 1079 19.03 -1.80 21.24
N VAL A 1080 17.73 -2.08 21.47
CA VAL A 1080 17.16 -2.07 22.82
C VAL A 1080 17.61 -3.28 23.64
N ASN A 1081 17.89 -4.43 23.00
CA ASN A 1081 18.50 -5.59 23.65
C ASN A 1081 19.94 -5.29 24.13
N ILE A 1082 20.73 -4.55 23.35
CA ILE A 1082 22.07 -4.06 23.77
C ILE A 1082 21.94 -3.11 24.97
N ILE A 1083 20.94 -2.23 24.99
CA ILE A 1083 20.64 -1.40 26.18
C ILE A 1083 20.26 -2.27 27.38
N ALA A 1084 19.45 -3.31 27.20
CA ALA A 1084 19.10 -4.23 28.28
C ALA A 1084 20.33 -4.98 28.82
N ALA A 1085 21.24 -5.44 27.94
CA ALA A 1085 22.50 -6.08 28.33
C ALA A 1085 23.39 -5.13 29.14
N TRP A 1086 23.53 -3.88 28.69
CA TRP A 1086 24.25 -2.85 29.43
C TRP A 1086 23.63 -2.60 30.81
N LEU A 1087 22.29 -2.52 30.92
CA LEU A 1087 21.62 -2.38 32.20
C LEU A 1087 21.84 -3.59 33.13
N VAL A 1088 21.86 -4.82 32.61
CA VAL A 1088 22.20 -6.01 33.40
C VAL A 1088 23.64 -5.94 33.94
N VAL A 1089 24.60 -5.52 33.12
CA VAL A 1089 25.99 -5.27 33.57
C VAL A 1089 26.01 -4.24 34.70
N LEU A 1090 25.28 -3.12 34.58
CA LEU A 1090 25.21 -2.12 35.64
C LEU A 1090 24.57 -2.62 36.94
N HIS A 1091 23.62 -3.56 36.91
CA HIS A 1091 23.12 -4.18 38.15
C HIS A 1091 24.19 -5.07 38.79
N SER A 1092 25.01 -5.77 37.98
CA SER A 1092 26.05 -6.66 38.49
C SER A 1092 27.23 -5.94 39.14
N THR A 1093 27.53 -4.69 38.77
CA THR A 1093 28.65 -3.92 39.38
C THR A 1093 28.42 -3.55 40.85
N ASN A 1094 27.22 -3.78 41.38
CA ASN A 1094 26.87 -3.53 42.78
C ASN A 1094 26.90 -4.79 43.66
N ASP A 1095 26.99 -5.99 43.05
CA ASP A 1095 27.19 -7.26 43.76
C ASP A 1095 28.69 -7.62 43.70
N PRO A 1096 29.39 -7.87 44.83
CA PRO A 1096 30.79 -8.30 44.79
C PRO A 1096 30.86 -9.70 44.15
N PHE A 1097 31.59 -9.81 43.04
CA PHE A 1097 31.69 -11.02 42.22
C PHE A 1097 32.53 -12.12 42.92
N SER A 1098 31.89 -12.79 43.89
CA SER A 1098 32.50 -13.80 44.75
C SER A 1098 32.71 -15.11 43.99
N LEU A 1099 33.92 -15.30 43.44
CA LEU A 1099 34.34 -16.54 42.79
C LEU A 1099 34.31 -17.77 43.73
N SER A 1100 34.37 -17.57 45.05
CA SER A 1100 34.18 -18.65 46.03
C SER A 1100 32.72 -19.15 46.11
N GLY A 1101 31.75 -18.43 45.54
CA GLY A 1101 30.36 -18.88 45.42
C GLY A 1101 30.17 -20.10 44.50
N LEU A 1102 31.11 -20.37 43.60
CA LEU A 1102 31.07 -21.54 42.70
C LEU A 1102 31.56 -22.83 43.36
N GLY A 1103 32.52 -22.76 44.30
CA GLY A 1103 32.96 -23.92 45.09
C GLY A 1103 31.86 -24.41 46.04
N ALA A 1104 31.20 -23.48 46.74
CA ALA A 1104 30.09 -23.74 47.66
C ALA A 1104 28.81 -24.29 47.00
N ILE A 1105 28.80 -24.54 45.68
CA ILE A 1105 27.75 -25.27 44.97
C ILE A 1105 28.03 -26.79 44.94
N PHE A 1106 29.30 -27.21 45.02
CA PHE A 1106 29.71 -28.62 45.04
C PHE A 1106 29.90 -29.17 46.47
N ASP A 1107 30.43 -28.38 47.40
CA ASP A 1107 30.76 -28.87 48.76
C ASP A 1107 29.54 -29.09 49.70
N SER A 1108 28.31 -28.76 49.28
CA SER A 1108 27.12 -28.85 50.13
C SER A 1108 26.34 -30.18 49.97
N SER A 1109 27.01 -31.32 49.84
CA SER A 1109 26.38 -32.62 49.55
C SER A 1109 26.85 -33.82 50.39
N THR A 1110 27.35 -33.59 51.61
CA THR A 1110 27.55 -34.61 52.65
C THR A 1110 27.27 -34.04 54.05
N ASP A 1111 26.86 -34.92 54.99
CA ASP A 1111 26.72 -34.69 56.43
C ASP A 1111 25.72 -33.63 56.96
N GLU A 1112 24.42 -33.90 56.78
CA GLU A 1112 23.37 -33.49 57.76
C GLU A 1112 22.20 -34.52 57.80
N ASP A 1113 22.48 -35.79 58.12
CA ASP A 1113 21.41 -36.77 58.38
C ASP A 1113 21.76 -37.86 59.43
N ARG A 1114 22.46 -37.48 60.53
CA ARG A 1114 22.80 -38.46 61.59
C ARG A 1114 23.10 -37.91 62.99
N LYS A 1115 22.14 -37.26 63.68
CA LYS A 1115 22.22 -37.03 65.16
C LYS A 1115 20.91 -36.60 65.87
N LYS A 1116 19.93 -37.50 66.04
CA LYS A 1116 18.85 -37.35 67.06
C LYS A 1116 18.41 -38.68 67.68
N THR A 1117 19.13 -39.18 68.69
CA THR A 1117 18.60 -40.21 69.62
C THR A 1117 19.42 -40.27 70.93
N LYS A 1118 18.74 -40.27 72.08
CA LYS A 1118 19.29 -40.34 73.48
C LYS A 1118 20.15 -39.12 73.89
N ALA A 1119 20.19 -38.66 75.14
CA ALA A 1119 19.53 -39.01 76.41
C ALA A 1119 19.26 -37.67 77.16
N SER A 1120 18.08 -37.31 77.67
CA SER A 1120 17.22 -37.91 78.70
C SER A 1120 17.66 -37.64 80.16
N ILE A 1121 17.29 -36.46 80.68
CA ILE A 1121 16.56 -36.22 81.95
C ILE A 1121 16.01 -34.79 81.88
#